data_AF-H5WL19-F1
#
_entry.id   AF-H5WL19-F1
#
_cell.length_a   1.000
_cell.length_b   1.000
_cell.length_c   1.000
_cell.angle_alpha   90.00
_cell.angle_beta   90.00
_cell.angle_gamma   90.00
#
_symmetry.space_group_name_H-M   'P 1'
#
loop_
_entity.id
_entity.type
_entity.pdbx_description
1 polymer ?
#
loop_
_entity_poly.entity_id
_entity_poly.type
_entity_poly.pdbx_seq_one_letter_code
_entity_poly.pdbx_strand_id
1 'polypeptide(L)'
;MRSKTKGQGLAGVTNLALMAPVRDEIVDCEETITYVERLQRLLNALHSARRNQREAELDAPVFPETIGRFGIIQQFRYAIWPPLNNGDTQAQRYLTLNVSFDGGWEPYMRVIYRDIGPLLDALLCHCGGYPGSQDTHFDDYCRWVRDHEMDVGLFYTDSAATAADTRYLAEVERIQRECPDPAAAEQRLARFALPPFVQQRNEALRKVLADPMHALALPVRTLKGLYRLAPFFGKNLGRDDLVLKRFARLVLREFSELMEKLRGGEGDPALAARLGPYIALLKPELDWLLLPDPKPEPDASPEPDASLARPRPKDTLVFRPDLLQDMVLNRNDPVTHGALVMLQVDDASKAAAALQRWAARCGPPADPQVVRWHISFSHAGLQALGVSPQTLDRLPSEFADGMEARCALLGDVRSNHPEHWRRPLRHGPARDPDDRVDMASVHVVVVLRLVDPSPTDASLHPKLAEEILTLQAPVTGLTVLAVEPTRSRRTPSAPQAKEHFGFVDGVSQPTPVQRADPVPSPGTDEVSVGELLLGYGNDRGDGPLPAQAEDPLLNNGSFLVVRKLRQRLDRLEARMDASFAGRPDAGALALEARARMMGRTQGGQALLHPAEAVTDNKFNYDKDPDGRYCPHQSHVRRANPRDGREYMPRILRRGMSYGPARTEAEADADRGAMFMAYCGSIAEQFEVLQRWMAGGNSSGLSSAQADPFLAVPRRGELRTFRYLDGQGAVQRVDLGDQPLVELQWGLYLFVPSLAALRDLVVLTRPPEPEPGAKTPPPEWDPAGTRDSWRLLMDDEQRSPAVWAQVRAQPGGQARADGYGQLVGGLAAVKAVLQDDGADQYSVAGYGLRMKDTIGLNLLGLDRGDPGRAVQAAAVNPVIEGVEEKQAFIDAWPFVQQVLKGFAALEQPRGWPDGDVRLRRPIELITLSERVLGLLCRHWFGLPPAGADPCMVLDGRPDAGQLGQGKPRCPGELFSVSRNTFAPHPNRMVEQRAGVEGPRMKAAVAKYLENRTPGVPAPAHDLTQKIIDNLSRDMARQPPEAIQEAISNSVAGMLLGFPPTVHGNFLQVLKLWIEEGTLWSHQRAVDDAAGVQACHATNLEALYNSLQLALRPLVMATMRRQPVPAVLWRCPVDPKAGVEHGAGRRVVVGIRSAMAEVAQTYGPDEHAFDELMFGGSRKDGDLKAEHACPGYGMGVGVLLALLGGLLLAGDLRSTGSPVLLMLTPPSPPPPSPP
;
A
#
# COMPACT_ATOMS: atom_id res chain seq x y z
N MET A 1 -11.17 24.09 -6.62
CA MET A 1 -12.22 23.17 -7.11
C MET A 1 -12.10 21.82 -6.40
N ARG A 2 -12.43 21.76 -5.10
CA ARG A 2 -12.70 20.49 -4.37
C ARG A 2 -14.18 20.09 -4.44
N SER A 3 -15.02 20.87 -5.13
CA SER A 3 -16.47 20.92 -4.94
C SER A 3 -17.31 19.79 -5.57
N LYS A 4 -16.73 18.64 -5.92
CA LYS A 4 -17.51 17.45 -6.30
C LYS A 4 -16.85 16.22 -5.72
N THR A 5 -17.37 15.75 -4.59
CA THR A 5 -17.13 14.41 -4.06
C THR A 5 -17.48 13.40 -5.16
N LYS A 6 -16.51 12.64 -5.66
CA LYS A 6 -16.70 11.67 -6.75
C LYS A 6 -16.95 10.24 -6.22
N GLY A 7 -16.52 9.97 -5.00
CA GLY A 7 -16.81 8.72 -4.29
C GLY A 7 -18.29 8.54 -4.01
N GLN A 8 -18.78 7.31 -4.21
CA GLN A 8 -20.16 6.91 -3.95
C GLN A 8 -20.23 6.12 -2.63
N GLY A 9 -21.33 6.26 -1.89
CA GLY A 9 -21.55 5.54 -0.64
C GLY A 9 -22.94 4.93 -0.57
N LEU A 10 -23.06 3.74 0.03
CA LEU A 10 -24.33 3.06 0.24
C LEU A 10 -24.30 2.32 1.58
N ALA A 11 -25.35 2.50 2.40
CA ALA A 11 -25.53 1.79 3.66
C ALA A 11 -24.31 1.81 4.61
N GLY A 12 -23.61 2.95 4.68
CA GLY A 12 -22.43 3.11 5.53
C GLY A 12 -21.13 2.48 4.99
N VAL A 13 -21.13 2.02 3.74
CA VAL A 13 -19.96 1.60 2.97
C VAL A 13 -19.65 2.69 1.94
N THR A 14 -18.37 3.07 1.85
CA THR A 14 -17.88 4.04 0.86
C THR A 14 -17.01 3.32 -0.16
N ASN A 15 -17.14 3.72 -1.43
CA ASN A 15 -16.25 3.29 -2.51
C ASN A 15 -15.30 4.42 -2.90
N LEU A 16 -14.01 4.11 -2.95
CA LEU A 16 -12.96 4.94 -3.52
C LEU A 16 -12.50 4.32 -4.84
N ALA A 17 -12.68 5.06 -5.94
CA ALA A 17 -12.13 4.72 -7.24
C ALA A 17 -11.10 5.79 -7.64
N LEU A 18 -9.84 5.39 -7.82
CA LEU A 18 -8.77 6.25 -8.32
C LEU A 18 -8.29 5.77 -9.69
N MET A 19 -7.88 6.72 -10.51
CA MET A 19 -7.17 6.47 -11.76
C MET A 19 -6.04 7.45 -11.91
N ALA A 20 -4.82 6.95 -11.77
CA ALA A 20 -3.61 7.75 -11.82
C ALA A 20 -2.74 7.35 -13.03
N PRO A 21 -2.17 8.33 -13.77
CA PRO A 21 -1.30 8.03 -14.89
C PRO A 21 0.00 7.40 -14.40
N VAL A 22 0.36 6.23 -14.93
CA VAL A 22 1.66 5.58 -14.65
C VAL A 22 2.76 6.37 -15.37
N ARG A 23 3.90 6.57 -14.73
CA ARG A 23 5.05 7.27 -15.31
C ARG A 23 5.49 6.58 -16.61
N ASP A 24 5.64 7.37 -17.66
CA ASP A 24 6.06 6.90 -19.00
C ASP A 24 7.59 6.92 -19.15
N GLU A 25 8.31 6.61 -18.08
CA GLU A 25 9.77 6.71 -17.99
C GLU A 25 10.40 5.32 -17.79
N ILE A 26 11.69 5.20 -18.11
CA ILE A 26 12.51 4.06 -17.69
C ILE A 26 12.86 4.25 -16.21
N VAL A 27 12.80 3.17 -15.44
CA VAL A 27 13.25 3.18 -14.06
C VAL A 27 14.76 3.31 -14.01
N ASP A 28 15.26 4.26 -13.22
CA ASP A 28 16.70 4.38 -12.93
C ASP A 28 17.16 3.24 -11.99
N CYS A 29 17.30 2.04 -12.56
CA CYS A 29 17.73 0.82 -11.87
C CYS A 29 18.70 0.00 -12.74
N GLU A 30 19.20 -1.14 -12.24
CA GLU A 30 20.24 -1.91 -12.95
C GLU A 30 19.73 -2.56 -14.23
N GLU A 31 18.44 -2.90 -14.25
CA GLU A 31 17.73 -3.37 -15.43
C GLU A 31 17.10 -2.20 -16.17
N THR A 32 17.06 -2.31 -17.49
CA THR A 32 16.31 -1.33 -18.27
C THR A 32 14.88 -1.83 -18.35
N ILE A 33 14.05 -1.32 -17.44
CA ILE A 33 12.64 -1.65 -17.33
C ILE A 33 11.83 -0.36 -17.21
N THR A 34 10.57 -0.39 -17.64
CA THR A 34 9.64 0.74 -17.45
C THR A 34 8.99 0.70 -16.07
N TYR A 35 8.45 1.84 -15.61
CA TYR A 35 7.64 1.87 -14.38
C TYR A 35 6.42 0.93 -14.46
N VAL A 36 5.87 0.69 -15.65
CA VAL A 36 4.78 -0.26 -15.87
C VAL A 36 5.23 -1.69 -15.59
N GLU A 37 6.37 -2.11 -16.15
CA GLU A 37 6.92 -3.45 -15.94
C GLU A 37 7.28 -3.68 -14.47
N ARG A 38 7.87 -2.68 -13.80
CA ARG A 38 8.17 -2.76 -12.37
C ARG A 38 6.90 -2.94 -11.53
N LEU A 39 5.85 -2.16 -11.83
CA LEU A 39 4.56 -2.27 -11.16
C LEU A 39 3.90 -3.63 -11.40
N GLN A 40 3.97 -4.17 -12.63
CA GLN A 40 3.46 -5.51 -12.94
C GLN A 40 4.18 -6.60 -12.13
N ARG A 41 5.51 -6.54 -12.05
CA ARG A 41 6.31 -7.47 -11.23
C ARG A 41 5.89 -7.41 -9.76
N LEU A 42 5.67 -6.21 -9.22
CA LEU A 42 5.17 -6.02 -7.85
C LEU A 42 3.76 -6.61 -7.67
N LEU A 43 2.79 -6.26 -8.52
CA LEU A 43 1.41 -6.75 -8.43
C LEU A 43 1.34 -8.28 -8.53
N ASN A 44 2.12 -8.89 -9.42
CA ASN A 44 2.20 -10.35 -9.55
C ASN A 44 2.76 -11.01 -8.29
N ALA A 45 3.80 -10.41 -7.69
CA ALA A 45 4.35 -10.90 -6.42
C ALA A 45 3.32 -10.83 -5.29
N LEU A 46 2.55 -9.75 -5.21
CA LEU A 46 1.51 -9.56 -4.19
C LEU A 46 0.33 -10.53 -4.36
N HIS A 47 -0.16 -10.68 -5.59
CA HIS A 47 -1.24 -11.61 -5.89
C HIS A 47 -0.83 -13.05 -5.57
N SER A 48 0.40 -13.42 -5.92
CA SER A 48 0.94 -14.77 -5.67
C SER A 48 1.10 -15.06 -4.18
N ALA A 49 1.66 -14.12 -3.41
CA ALA A 49 1.74 -14.24 -1.95
C ALA A 49 0.34 -14.41 -1.34
N ARG A 50 -0.63 -13.63 -1.83
CA ARG A 50 -2.02 -13.66 -1.36
C ARG A 50 -2.71 -14.99 -1.65
N ARG A 51 -2.60 -15.49 -2.88
CA ARG A 51 -3.16 -16.77 -3.30
C ARG A 51 -2.60 -17.92 -2.47
N ASN A 52 -1.28 -17.95 -2.30
CA ASN A 52 -0.62 -18.99 -1.49
C ASN A 52 -1.14 -18.98 -0.04
N GLN A 53 -1.26 -17.80 0.57
CA GLN A 53 -1.77 -17.68 1.94
C GLN A 53 -3.23 -18.18 2.11
N ARG A 54 -4.10 -17.93 1.12
CA ARG A 54 -5.54 -18.23 1.24
C ARG A 54 -5.93 -19.61 0.76
N GLU A 55 -5.24 -20.14 -0.24
CA GLU A 55 -5.67 -21.35 -0.94
C GLU A 55 -4.73 -22.54 -0.72
N ALA A 56 -3.46 -22.28 -0.37
CA ALA A 56 -2.45 -23.35 -0.27
C ALA A 56 -2.07 -23.70 1.18
N GLU A 57 -2.29 -22.81 2.15
CA GLU A 57 -2.00 -23.08 3.56
C GLU A 57 -3.09 -23.97 4.18
N LEU A 58 -2.67 -25.02 4.90
CA LEU A 58 -3.57 -25.99 5.53
C LEU A 58 -4.15 -25.47 6.84
N ASP A 59 -3.36 -24.67 7.57
CA ASP A 59 -3.76 -24.04 8.82
C ASP A 59 -4.09 -22.56 8.59
N ALA A 60 -4.95 -22.01 9.44
CA ALA A 60 -5.24 -20.59 9.43
C ALA A 60 -3.93 -19.79 9.67
N PRO A 61 -3.61 -18.79 8.83
CA PRO A 61 -2.38 -18.02 8.98
C PRO A 61 -2.33 -17.37 10.36
N VAL A 62 -1.22 -17.58 11.07
CA VAL A 62 -1.07 -17.12 12.45
C VAL A 62 -1.00 -15.59 12.52
N PHE A 63 -0.40 -14.95 11.53
CA PHE A 63 -0.36 -13.49 11.43
C PHE A 63 -1.58 -12.93 10.68
N PRO A 64 -2.16 -11.81 11.15
CA PRO A 64 -3.17 -11.08 10.40
C PRO A 64 -2.62 -10.66 9.02
N GLU A 65 -3.42 -10.87 7.98
CA GLU A 65 -3.13 -10.41 6.62
C GLU A 65 -2.81 -8.91 6.56
N THR A 66 -1.87 -8.47 5.72
CA THR A 66 -1.48 -7.06 5.62
C THR A 66 -2.58 -6.13 5.13
N ILE A 67 -3.48 -6.57 4.24
CA ILE A 67 -4.62 -5.77 3.75
C ILE A 67 -5.89 -6.07 4.58
N GLY A 68 -6.10 -7.34 4.97
CA GLY A 68 -7.24 -7.76 5.80
C GLY A 68 -7.18 -7.35 7.28
N ARG A 69 -6.00 -7.00 7.81
CA ARG A 69 -5.84 -6.53 9.20
C ARG A 69 -6.60 -5.24 9.49
N PHE A 70 -6.88 -4.44 8.47
CA PHE A 70 -7.51 -3.13 8.64
C PHE A 70 -8.98 -3.15 9.03
N GLY A 71 -9.60 -4.33 9.27
CA GLY A 71 -10.89 -4.42 9.96
C GLY A 71 -12.12 -3.91 9.20
N ILE A 72 -11.90 -3.12 8.16
CA ILE A 72 -12.90 -2.23 7.52
C ILE A 72 -12.90 -2.34 6.00
N ILE A 73 -11.93 -3.03 5.38
CA ILE A 73 -11.84 -3.18 3.93
C ILE A 73 -12.66 -4.40 3.50
N GLN A 74 -13.60 -4.20 2.58
CA GLN A 74 -14.43 -5.27 2.03
C GLN A 74 -13.83 -5.83 0.74
N GLN A 75 -13.43 -4.94 -0.18
CA GLN A 75 -12.86 -5.30 -1.47
C GLN A 75 -11.73 -4.33 -1.84
N PHE A 76 -10.69 -4.85 -2.50
CA PHE A 76 -9.51 -4.11 -2.89
C PHE A 76 -9.02 -4.62 -4.25
N ARG A 77 -9.06 -3.77 -5.29
CA ARG A 77 -8.69 -4.16 -6.66
C ARG A 77 -7.74 -3.15 -7.31
N TYR A 78 -6.73 -3.68 -7.97
CA TYR A 78 -5.83 -2.94 -8.86
C TYR A 78 -5.97 -3.44 -10.29
N ALA A 79 -5.81 -2.53 -11.24
CA ALA A 79 -5.58 -2.88 -12.63
C ALA A 79 -4.69 -1.84 -13.30
N ILE A 80 -3.85 -2.29 -14.22
CA ILE A 80 -3.17 -1.40 -15.15
C ILE A 80 -4.04 -1.37 -16.39
N TRP A 81 -4.65 -0.23 -16.66
CA TRP A 81 -5.44 -0.02 -17.85
C TRP A 81 -4.55 0.29 -19.05
N PRO A 82 -4.83 -0.33 -20.22
CA PRO A 82 -4.20 0.05 -21.46
C PRO A 82 -4.60 1.49 -21.85
N PRO A 83 -3.93 2.10 -22.83
CA PRO A 83 -4.27 3.43 -23.32
C PRO A 83 -5.75 3.49 -23.72
N LEU A 84 -6.46 4.54 -23.26
CA LEU A 84 -7.92 4.65 -23.38
C LEU A 84 -8.41 5.00 -24.80
N ASN A 85 -7.51 5.38 -25.72
CA ASN A 85 -7.86 5.76 -27.09
C ASN A 85 -7.05 4.95 -28.13
N ASN A 86 -7.75 4.34 -29.09
CA ASN A 86 -7.16 3.63 -30.24
C ASN A 86 -6.55 4.55 -31.32
N GLY A 87 -6.52 5.87 -31.10
CA GLY A 87 -6.03 6.86 -32.07
C GLY A 87 -5.07 7.91 -31.49
N ASP A 88 -4.71 7.79 -30.20
CA ASP A 88 -3.75 8.67 -29.55
C ASP A 88 -2.45 7.87 -29.37
N THR A 89 -1.36 8.33 -29.98
CA THR A 89 -0.08 7.58 -30.04
C THR A 89 0.68 7.58 -28.72
N GLN A 90 0.24 8.34 -27.71
CA GLN A 90 0.76 8.18 -26.36
C GLN A 90 0.09 6.99 -25.67
N ALA A 91 0.88 5.93 -25.52
CA ALA A 91 0.54 4.74 -24.77
C ALA A 91 0.49 5.00 -23.24
N GLN A 92 -0.16 6.09 -22.79
CA GLN A 92 -0.33 6.44 -21.39
C GLN A 92 -1.19 5.36 -20.72
N ARG A 93 -0.54 4.58 -19.85
CA ARG A 93 -1.21 3.58 -19.03
C ARG A 93 -1.65 4.19 -17.71
N TYR A 94 -2.70 3.65 -17.14
CA TYR A 94 -3.25 4.14 -15.88
C TYR A 94 -3.27 3.04 -14.84
N LEU A 95 -2.89 3.34 -13.61
CA LEU A 95 -3.15 2.49 -12.47
C LEU A 95 -4.52 2.87 -11.91
N THR A 96 -5.45 1.93 -11.96
CA THR A 96 -6.75 2.08 -11.28
C THR A 96 -6.70 1.38 -9.93
N LEU A 97 -7.16 2.06 -8.89
CA LEU A 97 -7.42 1.50 -7.56
C LEU A 97 -8.93 1.58 -7.31
N ASN A 98 -9.56 0.46 -6.93
CA ASN A 98 -10.95 0.45 -6.49
C ASN A 98 -11.06 -0.24 -5.13
N VAL A 99 -11.58 0.48 -4.14
CA VAL A 99 -11.66 0.02 -2.75
C VAL A 99 -13.03 0.31 -2.17
N SER A 100 -13.64 -0.71 -1.57
CA SER A 100 -14.85 -0.55 -0.77
C SER A 100 -14.54 -0.77 0.70
N PHE A 101 -14.95 0.16 1.55
CA PHE A 101 -14.62 0.15 2.99
C PHE A 101 -15.75 0.68 3.86
N ASP A 102 -15.75 0.29 5.13
CA ASP A 102 -16.75 0.69 6.11
C ASP A 102 -16.47 2.12 6.63
N GLY A 103 -17.45 3.01 6.55
CA GLY A 103 -17.39 4.36 7.13
C GLY A 103 -17.14 5.47 6.12
N GLY A 104 -16.91 6.69 6.63
CA GLY A 104 -16.66 7.88 5.82
C GLY A 104 -15.27 7.89 5.18
N TRP A 105 -15.14 8.67 4.10
CA TRP A 105 -13.90 8.81 3.34
C TRP A 105 -12.75 9.37 4.20
N GLU A 106 -12.99 10.43 4.96
CA GLU A 106 -11.95 11.15 5.71
C GLU A 106 -11.32 10.26 6.81
N PRO A 107 -12.09 9.60 7.70
CA PRO A 107 -11.51 8.65 8.67
C PRO A 107 -10.75 7.50 8.01
N TYR A 108 -11.17 7.06 6.82
CA TYR A 108 -10.49 5.99 6.10
C TYR A 108 -9.18 6.47 5.46
N MET A 109 -9.12 7.69 4.95
CA MET A 109 -7.87 8.27 4.44
C MET A 109 -6.79 8.32 5.51
N ARG A 110 -7.14 8.51 6.79
CA ARG A 110 -6.18 8.42 7.89
C ARG A 110 -5.58 7.03 8.03
N VAL A 111 -6.43 6.01 8.01
CA VAL A 111 -6.00 4.61 8.05
C VAL A 111 -5.11 4.34 6.86
N ILE A 112 -5.51 4.80 5.66
CA ILE A 112 -4.69 4.70 4.46
C ILE A 112 -3.34 5.36 4.66
N TYR A 113 -3.30 6.63 5.04
CA TYR A 113 -2.07 7.40 5.13
C TYR A 113 -1.11 6.86 6.19
N ARG A 114 -1.62 6.48 7.37
CA ARG A 114 -0.83 6.02 8.51
C ARG A 114 -0.49 4.53 8.44
N ASP A 115 -1.48 3.69 8.20
CA ASP A 115 -1.37 2.25 8.41
C ASP A 115 -1.21 1.47 7.10
N ILE A 116 -1.80 1.94 6.01
CA ILE A 116 -1.69 1.33 4.66
C ILE A 116 -0.65 2.08 3.80
N GLY A 117 -0.13 3.21 4.30
CA GLY A 117 0.64 4.18 3.54
C GLY A 117 1.80 3.54 2.77
N PRO A 118 2.67 2.75 3.43
CA PRO A 118 3.75 2.06 2.75
C PRO A 118 3.31 1.12 1.62
N LEU A 119 2.14 0.46 1.73
CA LEU A 119 1.59 -0.36 0.65
C LEU A 119 1.19 0.51 -0.54
N LEU A 120 0.45 1.59 -0.30
CA LEU A 120 0.06 2.49 -1.39
C LEU A 120 1.25 3.24 -1.96
N ASP A 121 2.28 3.56 -1.17
CA ASP A 121 3.52 4.14 -1.65
C ASP A 121 4.24 3.21 -2.62
N ALA A 122 4.34 1.92 -2.29
CA ALA A 122 4.95 0.93 -3.18
C ALA A 122 4.21 0.77 -4.52
N LEU A 123 2.92 1.07 -4.56
CA LEU A 123 2.11 0.97 -5.78
C LEU A 123 2.09 2.29 -6.55
N LEU A 124 1.76 3.39 -5.87
CA LEU A 124 1.55 4.71 -6.46
C LEU A 124 2.84 5.49 -6.70
N CYS A 125 4.01 5.07 -6.19
CA CYS A 125 5.31 5.64 -6.62
C CYS A 125 5.56 5.48 -8.13
N HIS A 126 4.81 4.59 -8.79
CA HIS A 126 4.80 4.43 -10.23
C HIS A 126 3.91 5.46 -10.96
N CYS A 127 3.16 6.30 -10.25
CA CYS A 127 2.24 7.28 -10.82
C CYS A 127 2.84 8.69 -10.82
N GLY A 128 2.53 9.47 -11.85
CA GLY A 128 2.99 10.86 -11.97
C GLY A 128 2.47 11.75 -10.83
N GLY A 129 3.35 12.55 -10.25
CA GLY A 129 3.01 13.53 -9.21
C GLY A 129 2.57 12.96 -7.87
N TYR A 130 2.71 11.64 -7.64
CA TYR A 130 2.33 11.02 -6.37
C TYR A 130 3.22 11.52 -5.22
N PRO A 131 2.64 12.04 -4.12
CA PRO A 131 3.41 12.78 -3.11
C PRO A 131 3.99 11.91 -1.98
N GLY A 132 3.59 10.64 -1.87
CA GLY A 132 4.09 9.69 -0.86
C GLY A 132 3.56 9.91 0.56
N SER A 133 3.03 8.87 1.21
CA SER A 133 2.46 8.95 2.56
C SER A 133 3.47 9.29 3.66
N GLN A 134 4.76 9.02 3.42
CA GLN A 134 5.83 9.24 4.39
C GLN A 134 6.55 10.57 4.21
N ASP A 135 6.43 11.18 3.03
CA ASP A 135 7.27 12.29 2.59
C ASP A 135 6.49 13.61 2.46
N THR A 136 5.15 13.56 2.52
CA THR A 136 4.26 14.74 2.50
C THR A 136 3.24 14.75 3.63
N HIS A 137 2.67 15.94 3.88
CA HIS A 137 1.60 16.13 4.85
C HIS A 137 0.30 15.44 4.42
N PHE A 138 -0.49 14.96 5.39
CA PHE A 138 -1.75 14.23 5.18
C PHE A 138 -2.70 14.93 4.19
N ASP A 139 -2.77 16.25 4.25
CA ASP A 139 -3.62 17.06 3.38
C ASP A 139 -3.15 17.10 1.93
N ASP A 140 -1.85 17.19 1.67
CA ASP A 140 -1.30 17.19 0.32
C ASP A 140 -1.52 15.82 -0.33
N TYR A 141 -1.36 14.77 0.47
CA TYR A 141 -1.74 13.41 0.10
C TYR A 141 -3.22 13.32 -0.27
N CYS A 142 -4.12 13.81 0.59
CA CYS A 142 -5.56 13.81 0.32
C CYS A 142 -5.94 14.63 -0.93
N ARG A 143 -5.27 15.75 -1.20
CA ARG A 143 -5.48 16.53 -2.44
C ARG A 143 -5.13 15.70 -3.66
N TRP A 144 -3.96 15.06 -3.67
CA TRP A 144 -3.57 14.19 -4.78
C TRP A 144 -4.58 13.06 -5.00
N VAL A 145 -5.07 12.42 -3.92
CA VAL A 145 -6.11 11.38 -4.00
C VAL A 145 -7.39 11.92 -4.64
N ARG A 146 -7.88 13.10 -4.23
CA ARG A 146 -9.09 13.72 -4.79
C ARG A 146 -8.92 14.13 -6.26
N ASP A 147 -7.74 14.64 -6.63
CA ASP A 147 -7.44 15.05 -8.01
C ASP A 147 -7.49 13.86 -8.99
N HIS A 148 -7.16 12.66 -8.50
CA HIS A 148 -7.15 11.41 -9.26
C HIS A 148 -8.38 10.52 -9.00
N GLU A 149 -9.35 10.98 -8.20
CA GLU A 149 -10.59 10.26 -7.93
C GLU A 149 -11.49 10.27 -9.18
N MET A 150 -12.15 9.14 -9.44
CA MET A 150 -13.09 8.97 -10.55
C MET A 150 -14.54 8.98 -10.04
N ASP A 151 -15.45 9.49 -10.87
CA ASP A 151 -16.88 9.27 -10.66
C ASP A 151 -17.23 7.83 -11.01
N VAL A 152 -17.78 7.10 -10.04
CA VAL A 152 -18.11 5.67 -10.17
C VAL A 152 -19.41 5.46 -10.96
N GLY A 153 -20.26 6.49 -11.07
CA GLY A 153 -21.58 6.42 -11.73
C GLY A 153 -22.62 5.61 -10.96
N LEU A 154 -22.38 4.30 -10.75
CA LEU A 154 -23.25 3.39 -9.99
C LEU A 154 -22.42 2.54 -9.00
N PHE A 155 -22.77 2.59 -7.71
CA PHE A 155 -22.24 1.70 -6.68
C PHE A 155 -23.33 0.75 -6.17
N TYR A 156 -23.10 -0.56 -6.34
CA TYR A 156 -24.00 -1.62 -5.89
C TYR A 156 -23.30 -2.49 -4.83
N THR A 157 -23.97 -2.72 -3.71
CA THR A 157 -23.59 -3.74 -2.72
C THR A 157 -24.82 -4.55 -2.32
N ASP A 158 -24.67 -5.87 -2.30
CA ASP A 158 -25.75 -6.82 -1.97
C ASP A 158 -26.05 -6.84 -0.45
N SER A 159 -25.04 -6.50 0.37
CA SER A 159 -25.15 -6.51 1.82
C SER A 159 -24.68 -5.19 2.42
N ALA A 160 -25.36 -4.77 3.48
CA ALA A 160 -24.93 -3.68 4.36
C ALA A 160 -24.04 -4.18 5.52
N ALA A 161 -23.69 -5.48 5.55
CA ALA A 161 -22.83 -6.04 6.57
C ALA A 161 -21.41 -5.45 6.45
N THR A 162 -20.88 -4.98 7.57
CA THR A 162 -19.50 -4.48 7.65
C THR A 162 -18.49 -5.63 7.61
N ALA A 163 -17.23 -5.33 7.32
CA ALA A 163 -16.17 -6.34 7.40
C ALA A 163 -16.02 -6.93 8.81
N ALA A 164 -16.40 -6.17 9.85
CA ALA A 164 -16.47 -6.65 11.22
C ALA A 164 -17.69 -7.55 11.48
N ASP A 165 -18.84 -7.29 10.85
CA ASP A 165 -20.01 -8.18 10.94
C ASP A 165 -19.70 -9.57 10.41
N THR A 166 -19.05 -9.66 9.26
CA THR A 166 -18.69 -10.96 8.66
C THR A 166 -17.82 -11.78 9.60
N ARG A 167 -16.86 -11.13 10.29
CA ARG A 167 -15.99 -11.80 11.29
C ARG A 167 -16.77 -12.19 12.55
N TYR A 168 -17.61 -11.28 13.04
CA TYR A 168 -18.43 -11.52 14.22
C TYR A 168 -19.39 -12.70 13.97
N LEU A 169 -20.11 -12.70 12.85
CA LEU A 169 -21.06 -13.75 12.48
C LEU A 169 -20.38 -15.10 12.25
N ALA A 170 -19.18 -15.13 11.65
CA ALA A 170 -18.39 -16.35 11.54
C ALA A 170 -18.03 -16.92 12.92
N GLU A 171 -17.68 -16.07 13.88
CA GLU A 171 -17.38 -16.51 15.24
C GLU A 171 -18.65 -16.92 16.02
N VAL A 172 -19.78 -16.26 15.79
CA VAL A 172 -21.09 -16.67 16.34
C VAL A 172 -21.46 -18.07 15.86
N GLU A 173 -21.39 -18.32 14.55
CA GLU A 173 -21.65 -19.64 13.95
C GLU A 173 -20.71 -20.69 14.57
N ARG A 174 -19.42 -20.36 14.69
CA ARG A 174 -18.42 -21.24 15.30
C ARG A 174 -18.73 -21.56 16.76
N ILE A 175 -19.06 -20.56 17.59
CA ILE A 175 -19.45 -20.76 18.99
C ILE A 175 -20.66 -21.68 19.09
N GLN A 176 -21.68 -21.47 18.25
CA GLN A 176 -22.89 -22.29 18.24
C GLN A 176 -22.61 -23.72 17.79
N ARG A 177 -21.72 -23.92 16.81
CA ARG A 177 -21.36 -25.24 16.29
C ARG A 177 -20.47 -26.04 17.25
N GLU A 178 -19.50 -25.37 17.90
CA GLU A 178 -18.52 -26.00 18.79
C GLU A 178 -19.06 -26.22 20.22
N CYS A 179 -20.11 -25.51 20.63
CA CYS A 179 -20.67 -25.61 21.97
C CYS A 179 -21.92 -26.52 21.98
N PRO A 180 -21.86 -27.72 22.59
CA PRO A 180 -22.97 -28.67 22.55
C PRO A 180 -24.16 -28.27 23.45
N ASP A 181 -23.95 -27.42 24.47
CA ASP A 181 -25.01 -26.88 25.31
C ASP A 181 -25.48 -25.50 24.81
N PRO A 182 -26.73 -25.36 24.33
CA PRO A 182 -27.27 -24.09 23.88
C PRO A 182 -27.23 -22.97 24.94
N ALA A 183 -27.41 -23.29 26.22
CA ALA A 183 -27.41 -22.28 27.28
C ALA A 183 -26.00 -21.74 27.54
N ALA A 184 -24.98 -22.61 27.56
CA ALA A 184 -23.58 -22.21 27.61
C ALA A 184 -23.15 -21.42 26.37
N ALA A 185 -23.59 -21.84 25.17
CA ALA A 185 -23.34 -21.10 23.94
C ALA A 185 -23.92 -19.69 24.03
N GLU A 186 -25.15 -19.56 24.52
CA GLU A 186 -25.84 -18.28 24.69
C GLU A 186 -25.13 -17.36 25.69
N GLN A 187 -24.70 -17.88 26.84
CA GLN A 187 -23.92 -17.11 27.82
C GLN A 187 -22.59 -16.64 27.24
N ARG A 188 -21.90 -17.49 26.46
CA ARG A 188 -20.65 -17.14 25.77
C ARG A 188 -20.90 -16.05 24.72
N LEU A 189 -21.96 -16.16 23.94
CA LEU A 189 -22.36 -15.15 22.94
C LEU A 189 -22.77 -13.81 23.57
N ALA A 190 -23.34 -13.82 24.78
CA ALA A 190 -23.70 -12.60 25.51
C ALA A 190 -22.47 -11.81 26.00
N ARG A 191 -21.35 -12.51 26.27
CA ARG A 191 -20.06 -11.92 26.66
C ARG A 191 -19.13 -11.65 25.46
N PHE A 192 -19.44 -12.22 24.31
CA PHE A 192 -18.55 -12.17 23.16
C PHE A 192 -18.61 -10.81 22.44
N ALA A 193 -17.43 -10.21 22.31
CA ALA A 193 -17.13 -9.10 21.41
C ALA A 193 -15.82 -9.41 20.68
N LEU A 194 -15.69 -8.95 19.44
CA LEU A 194 -14.44 -9.07 18.69
C LEU A 194 -13.32 -8.34 19.46
N PRO A 195 -12.19 -9.02 19.76
CA PRO A 195 -11.10 -8.40 20.50
C PRO A 195 -10.45 -7.29 19.67
N PRO A 196 -9.97 -6.20 20.30
CA PRO A 196 -9.19 -5.17 19.62
C PRO A 196 -7.98 -5.74 18.87
N PHE A 197 -7.56 -5.08 17.78
CA PHE A 197 -6.47 -5.54 16.91
C PHE A 197 -5.17 -5.83 17.67
N VAL A 198 -4.82 -5.01 18.66
CA VAL A 198 -3.61 -5.20 19.50
C VAL A 198 -3.66 -6.54 20.25
N GLN A 199 -4.82 -6.93 20.75
CA GLN A 199 -5.00 -8.22 21.44
C GLN A 199 -4.90 -9.39 20.45
N GLN A 200 -5.50 -9.27 19.26
CA GLN A 200 -5.38 -10.27 18.19
C GLN A 200 -3.91 -10.50 17.80
N ARG A 201 -3.13 -9.42 17.67
CA ARG A 201 -1.70 -9.48 17.34
C ARG A 201 -0.88 -10.19 18.44
N ASN A 202 -1.13 -9.87 19.70
CA ASN A 202 -0.40 -10.49 20.81
C ASN A 202 -0.70 -12.00 20.90
N GLU A 203 -1.94 -12.39 20.63
CA GLU A 203 -2.34 -13.81 20.59
C GLU A 203 -1.74 -14.54 19.38
N ALA A 204 -1.73 -13.90 18.21
CA ALA A 204 -1.02 -14.39 17.03
C ALA A 204 0.47 -14.64 17.32
N LEU A 205 1.16 -13.68 17.95
CA LEU A 205 2.58 -13.82 18.28
C LEU A 205 2.84 -15.00 19.24
N ARG A 206 1.96 -15.22 20.23
CA ARG A 206 2.05 -16.39 21.13
C ARG A 206 1.92 -17.71 20.36
N LYS A 207 0.98 -17.80 19.43
CA LYS A 207 0.79 -18.98 18.58
C LYS A 207 2.00 -19.25 17.67
N VAL A 208 2.64 -18.20 17.15
CA VAL A 208 3.88 -18.34 16.36
C VAL A 208 5.03 -18.89 17.18
N LEU A 209 5.17 -18.46 18.45
CA LEU A 209 6.20 -18.98 19.34
C LEU A 209 5.99 -20.48 19.67
N ALA A 210 4.75 -20.98 19.58
CA ALA A 210 4.43 -22.38 19.84
C ALA A 210 4.81 -23.33 18.68
N ASP A 211 4.65 -22.90 17.41
CA ASP A 211 5.09 -23.67 16.23
C ASP A 211 5.78 -22.80 15.16
N PRO A 212 7.07 -22.47 15.36
CA PRO A 212 7.78 -21.52 14.52
C PRO A 212 8.08 -22.04 13.11
N MET A 213 8.27 -23.35 12.93
CA MET A 213 8.66 -23.90 11.62
C MET A 213 7.52 -23.78 10.60
N HIS A 214 6.30 -24.05 11.06
CA HIS A 214 5.10 -23.89 10.26
C HIS A 214 4.80 -22.40 10.02
N ALA A 215 4.83 -21.58 11.07
CA ALA A 215 4.44 -20.17 11.01
C ALA A 215 5.37 -19.28 10.15
N LEU A 216 6.63 -19.68 9.93
CA LEU A 216 7.62 -18.87 9.20
C LEU A 216 7.67 -19.16 7.69
N ALA A 217 7.09 -20.27 7.21
CA ALA A 217 7.20 -20.65 5.79
C ALA A 217 6.65 -19.56 4.84
N LEU A 218 5.47 -19.02 5.14
CA LEU A 218 4.83 -17.98 4.31
C LEU A 218 5.53 -16.61 4.40
N PRO A 219 5.88 -16.08 5.59
CA PRO A 219 6.71 -14.88 5.72
C PRO A 219 8.05 -14.99 4.97
N VAL A 220 8.74 -16.13 5.03
CA VAL A 220 10.01 -16.34 4.32
C VAL A 220 9.85 -16.31 2.81
N ARG A 221 8.80 -16.95 2.27
CA ARG A 221 8.47 -16.88 0.82
C ARG A 221 8.20 -15.44 0.41
N THR A 222 7.44 -14.70 1.21
CA THR A 222 7.10 -13.29 0.96
C THR A 222 8.33 -12.40 1.01
N LEU A 223 9.20 -12.57 2.02
CA LEU A 223 10.48 -11.87 2.13
C LEU A 223 11.35 -12.10 0.91
N LYS A 224 11.52 -13.35 0.48
CA LYS A 224 12.29 -13.66 -0.74
C LYS A 224 11.69 -12.99 -1.97
N GLY A 225 10.37 -13.01 -2.12
CA GLY A 225 9.69 -12.34 -3.23
C GLY A 225 9.95 -10.83 -3.27
N LEU A 226 9.81 -10.14 -2.12
CA LEU A 226 10.02 -8.71 -2.03
C LEU A 226 11.49 -8.30 -2.14
N TYR A 227 12.41 -9.04 -1.52
CA TYR A 227 13.86 -8.78 -1.62
C TYR A 227 14.33 -8.85 -3.08
N ARG A 228 13.76 -9.74 -3.90
CA ARG A 228 14.11 -9.85 -5.33
C ARG A 228 13.60 -8.69 -6.18
N LEU A 229 12.66 -7.90 -5.68
CA LEU A 229 12.29 -6.64 -6.30
C LEU A 229 13.26 -5.50 -5.95
N ALA A 230 14.07 -5.62 -4.89
CA ALA A 230 14.95 -4.56 -4.43
C ALA A 230 15.89 -3.98 -5.52
N PRO A 231 16.49 -4.78 -6.42
CA PRO A 231 17.29 -4.23 -7.52
C PRO A 231 16.52 -3.32 -8.49
N PHE A 232 15.18 -3.43 -8.56
CA PHE A 232 14.30 -2.58 -9.38
C PHE A 232 13.88 -1.29 -8.66
N PHE A 233 14.11 -1.22 -7.36
CA PHE A 233 13.84 -0.06 -6.49
C PHE A 233 15.19 0.50 -6.04
N GLY A 234 15.96 1.05 -6.99
CA GLY A 234 17.30 1.58 -6.74
C GLY A 234 17.30 2.91 -5.97
N LYS A 235 18.49 3.34 -5.54
CA LYS A 235 18.72 4.68 -4.97
C LYS A 235 18.60 5.73 -6.07
N ASN A 236 17.40 6.20 -6.35
CA ASN A 236 17.13 7.33 -7.23
C ASN A 236 16.78 8.59 -6.42
N LEU A 237 16.58 9.73 -7.09
CA LEU A 237 16.11 10.98 -6.48
C LEU A 237 14.82 10.80 -5.64
N GLY A 238 13.99 9.80 -5.97
CA GLY A 238 12.75 9.46 -5.25
C GLY A 238 12.90 8.51 -4.07
N ARG A 239 14.12 8.02 -3.76
CA ARG A 239 14.39 7.03 -2.70
C ARG A 239 13.49 5.79 -2.78
N ASP A 240 13.25 5.29 -4.00
CA ASP A 240 12.40 4.11 -4.26
C ASP A 240 12.83 2.88 -3.44
N ASP A 241 14.12 2.76 -3.11
CA ASP A 241 14.68 1.71 -2.25
C ASP A 241 14.02 1.67 -0.86
N LEU A 242 13.70 2.83 -0.29
CA LEU A 242 13.01 2.92 0.99
C LEU A 242 11.53 2.57 0.88
N VAL A 243 10.90 2.90 -0.24
CA VAL A 243 9.47 2.62 -0.47
C VAL A 243 9.21 1.11 -0.38
N LEU A 244 9.94 0.31 -1.16
CA LEU A 244 9.78 -1.15 -1.15
C LEU A 244 10.13 -1.75 0.22
N LYS A 245 11.17 -1.24 0.87
CA LYS A 245 11.61 -1.74 2.18
C LYS A 245 10.61 -1.43 3.29
N ARG A 246 10.06 -0.22 3.35
CA ARG A 246 8.99 0.17 4.28
C ARG A 246 7.74 -0.67 4.05
N PHE A 247 7.40 -0.91 2.78
CA PHE A 247 6.34 -1.83 2.43
C PHE A 247 6.60 -3.26 2.91
N ALA A 248 7.81 -3.80 2.69
CA ALA A 248 8.17 -5.13 3.16
C ALA A 248 8.09 -5.26 4.68
N ARG A 249 8.49 -4.24 5.43
CA ARG A 249 8.32 -4.18 6.88
C ARG A 249 6.86 -4.10 7.31
N LEU A 250 6.00 -3.41 6.56
CA LEU A 250 4.57 -3.41 6.83
C LEU A 250 3.98 -4.81 6.64
N VAL A 251 4.33 -5.48 5.54
CA VAL A 251 3.84 -6.84 5.22
C VAL A 251 4.37 -7.89 6.19
N LEU A 252 5.63 -7.76 6.59
CA LEU A 252 6.33 -8.72 7.43
C LEU A 252 6.48 -8.22 8.87
N ARG A 253 5.66 -7.27 9.33
CA ARG A 253 5.87 -6.56 10.61
C ARG A 253 6.16 -7.50 11.77
N GLU A 254 5.25 -8.44 12.00
CA GLU A 254 5.37 -9.36 13.12
C GLU A 254 6.55 -10.34 12.95
N PHE A 255 6.88 -10.70 11.70
CA PHE A 255 8.06 -11.50 11.37
C PHE A 255 9.36 -10.71 11.62
N SER A 256 9.41 -9.43 11.25
CA SER A 256 10.55 -8.53 11.49
C SER A 256 10.78 -8.35 12.99
N GLU A 257 9.73 -8.06 13.76
CA GLU A 257 9.80 -7.91 15.22
C GLU A 257 10.33 -9.19 15.90
N LEU A 258 9.94 -10.38 15.42
CA LEU A 258 10.46 -11.65 15.91
C LEU A 258 11.94 -11.86 15.54
N MET A 259 12.32 -11.56 14.30
CA MET A 259 13.70 -11.75 13.81
C MET A 259 14.70 -10.78 14.47
N GLU A 260 14.27 -9.54 14.78
CA GLU A 260 15.08 -8.57 15.54
C GLU A 260 15.39 -9.08 16.95
N LYS A 261 14.37 -9.59 17.67
CA LYS A 261 14.52 -10.19 19.00
C LYS A 261 15.52 -11.35 19.00
N LEU A 262 15.37 -12.27 18.04
CA LEU A 262 16.27 -13.42 17.89
C LEU A 262 17.71 -13.01 17.56
N ARG A 263 17.92 -11.98 16.72
CA ARG A 263 19.26 -11.44 16.41
C ARG A 263 19.89 -10.70 17.59
N GLY A 264 19.09 -10.01 18.39
CA GLY A 264 19.53 -9.26 19.56
C GLY A 264 19.88 -10.13 20.77
N GLY A 265 19.65 -11.45 20.71
CA GLY A 265 19.84 -12.36 21.85
C GLY A 265 18.71 -12.29 22.89
N GLU A 266 17.63 -11.55 22.60
CA GLU A 266 16.44 -11.44 23.43
C GLU A 266 15.41 -12.48 22.98
N GLY A 267 15.48 -13.72 23.50
CA GLY A 267 14.54 -14.78 23.11
C GLY A 267 14.83 -16.14 23.74
N ASP A 268 13.97 -17.13 23.49
CA ASP A 268 14.16 -18.51 23.91
C ASP A 268 15.41 -19.12 23.22
N PRO A 269 16.45 -19.55 23.96
CA PRO A 269 17.67 -20.13 23.37
C PRO A 269 17.40 -21.38 22.53
N ALA A 270 16.39 -22.18 22.87
CA ALA A 270 16.02 -23.37 22.10
C ALA A 270 15.40 -22.97 20.75
N LEU A 271 14.62 -21.90 20.72
CA LEU A 271 14.05 -21.32 19.51
C LEU A 271 15.16 -20.75 18.60
N ALA A 272 16.10 -20.01 19.18
CA ALA A 272 17.26 -19.46 18.46
C ALA A 272 18.12 -20.57 17.83
N ALA A 273 18.37 -21.67 18.55
CA ALA A 273 19.10 -22.82 18.03
C ALA A 273 18.36 -23.51 16.86
N ARG A 274 17.03 -23.67 16.99
CA ARG A 274 16.19 -24.32 15.95
C ARG A 274 16.06 -23.47 14.68
N LEU A 275 16.04 -22.14 14.81
CA LEU A 275 15.92 -21.21 13.68
C LEU A 275 17.28 -20.77 13.11
N GLY A 276 18.38 -20.99 13.82
CA GLY A 276 19.74 -20.59 13.41
C GLY A 276 20.11 -20.96 11.96
N PRO A 277 19.88 -22.21 11.50
CA PRO A 277 20.16 -22.59 10.11
C PRO A 277 19.36 -21.78 9.08
N TYR A 278 18.10 -21.44 9.38
CA TYR A 278 17.25 -20.63 8.49
C TYR A 278 17.66 -19.16 8.51
N ILE A 279 18.00 -18.61 9.68
CA ILE A 279 18.50 -17.23 9.82
C ILE A 279 19.81 -17.06 9.05
N ALA A 280 20.72 -18.05 9.13
CA ALA A 280 21.96 -18.05 8.36
C ALA A 280 21.71 -18.12 6.85
N LEU A 281 20.74 -18.92 6.41
CA LEU A 281 20.38 -19.04 5.00
C LEU A 281 19.73 -17.76 4.43
N LEU A 282 18.94 -17.06 5.25
CA LEU A 282 18.20 -15.85 4.88
C LEU A 282 18.96 -14.56 5.24
N LYS A 283 20.26 -14.68 5.53
CA LYS A 283 21.05 -13.56 6.04
C LYS A 283 20.96 -12.32 5.14
N PRO A 284 21.13 -12.39 3.81
CA PRO A 284 21.01 -11.22 2.93
C PRO A 284 19.62 -10.57 2.99
N GLU A 285 18.56 -11.37 2.91
CA GLU A 285 17.19 -10.85 2.90
C GLU A 285 16.81 -10.22 4.24
N LEU A 286 17.23 -10.85 5.34
CA LEU A 286 17.01 -10.33 6.69
C LEU A 286 17.89 -9.09 6.96
N ASP A 287 19.12 -9.04 6.46
CA ASP A 287 19.95 -7.84 6.57
C ASP A 287 19.28 -6.67 5.85
N TRP A 288 18.81 -6.86 4.61
CA TRP A 288 18.07 -5.83 3.87
C TRP A 288 16.80 -5.36 4.61
N LEU A 289 15.99 -6.29 5.12
CA LEU A 289 14.74 -5.98 5.83
C LEU A 289 14.97 -5.23 7.15
N LEU A 290 16.00 -5.63 7.91
CA LEU A 290 16.23 -5.19 9.28
C LEU A 290 17.25 -4.06 9.41
N LEU A 291 18.05 -3.78 8.38
CA LEU A 291 18.98 -2.64 8.38
C LEU A 291 18.22 -1.33 8.63
N PRO A 292 18.65 -0.46 9.55
CA PRO A 292 17.97 0.83 9.76
C PRO A 292 17.88 1.64 8.45
N ASP A 293 16.90 2.54 8.36
CA ASP A 293 16.86 3.48 7.23
C ASP A 293 18.06 4.43 7.37
N PRO A 294 18.81 4.70 6.28
CA PRO A 294 19.93 5.63 6.31
C PRO A 294 19.43 7.01 6.74
N LYS A 295 20.14 7.64 7.68
CA LYS A 295 19.92 9.05 8.02
C LYS A 295 20.03 9.88 6.73
N PRO A 296 19.19 10.90 6.52
CA PRO A 296 19.32 11.78 5.35
C PRO A 296 20.75 12.32 5.28
N GLU A 297 21.41 12.23 4.11
CA GLU A 297 22.72 12.84 3.92
C GLU A 297 22.57 14.38 3.88
N PRO A 298 23.50 15.16 4.46
CA PRO A 298 23.35 16.61 4.57
C PRO A 298 23.40 17.41 3.25
N ASP A 299 23.82 16.85 2.10
CA ASP A 299 24.34 17.71 1.00
C ASP A 299 24.17 17.20 -0.46
N ALA A 300 23.15 16.39 -0.80
CA ALA A 300 22.98 15.88 -2.19
C ALA A 300 21.58 16.08 -2.82
N SER A 301 20.75 16.88 -2.18
CA SER A 301 19.52 17.49 -2.69
C SER A 301 19.39 18.81 -1.91
N PRO A 302 18.61 19.83 -2.34
CA PRO A 302 18.26 20.90 -1.41
C PRO A 302 17.83 20.20 -0.13
N GLU A 303 18.45 20.57 1.00
CA GLU A 303 18.33 19.84 2.26
C GLU A 303 16.90 19.29 2.39
N PRO A 304 16.69 18.02 2.77
CA PRO A 304 15.44 17.74 3.44
C PRO A 304 15.48 18.66 4.64
N ASP A 305 14.82 19.82 4.51
CA ASP A 305 14.77 20.87 5.49
C ASP A 305 14.64 20.18 6.85
N ALA A 306 15.34 20.64 7.88
CA ALA A 306 15.08 20.16 9.24
C ALA A 306 13.56 20.25 9.59
N SER A 307 12.76 20.95 8.76
CA SER A 307 11.32 20.85 8.59
C SER A 307 10.71 19.53 8.05
N LEU A 308 11.46 18.48 7.75
CA LEU A 308 10.95 17.18 7.24
C LEU A 308 11.09 16.03 8.24
N ALA A 309 11.84 16.22 9.33
CA ALA A 309 11.52 15.51 10.56
C ALA A 309 10.19 16.11 11.05
N ARG A 310 9.04 15.47 10.71
CA ARG A 310 7.66 15.97 10.97
C ARG A 310 7.67 17.09 12.01
N PRO A 311 7.83 18.36 11.62
CA PRO A 311 7.67 19.44 12.57
C PRO A 311 6.20 19.33 12.86
N ARG A 312 5.85 18.89 14.07
CA ARG A 312 4.49 19.13 14.52
C ARG A 312 4.33 20.63 14.33
N PRO A 313 3.40 21.09 13.47
CA PRO A 313 3.13 22.51 13.36
C PRO A 313 2.85 22.94 14.79
N LYS A 314 3.77 23.73 15.37
CA LYS A 314 3.56 24.21 16.73
C LYS A 314 2.32 25.08 16.64
N ASP A 315 1.40 24.92 17.59
CA ASP A 315 0.27 25.83 17.73
C ASP A 315 0.83 27.26 17.69
N THR A 316 0.52 27.98 16.61
CA THR A 316 0.84 29.41 16.49
C THR A 316 -0.11 30.23 17.35
N LEU A 317 -1.26 29.66 17.70
CA LEU A 317 -2.28 30.24 18.55
C LEU A 317 -2.08 29.86 20.03
N VAL A 318 -2.24 30.84 20.91
CA VAL A 318 -2.38 30.62 22.36
C VAL A 318 -3.85 30.33 22.65
N PHE A 319 -4.16 29.26 23.39
CA PHE A 319 -5.54 28.94 23.73
C PHE A 319 -6.15 30.00 24.65
N ARG A 320 -7.17 30.70 24.16
CA ARG A 320 -7.81 31.84 24.82
C ARG A 320 -9.34 31.70 24.77
N PRO A 321 -9.97 31.12 25.82
CA PRO A 321 -11.42 30.91 25.86
C PRO A 321 -12.25 32.19 25.69
N ASP A 322 -11.70 33.35 26.03
CA ASP A 322 -12.33 34.67 25.90
C ASP A 322 -12.52 35.14 24.45
N LEU A 323 -11.89 34.49 23.47
CA LEU A 323 -12.07 34.78 22.04
C LEU A 323 -13.27 34.03 21.42
N LEU A 324 -13.85 33.08 22.15
CA LEU A 324 -14.92 32.21 21.70
C LEU A 324 -16.29 32.81 22.03
N GLN A 325 -17.31 32.40 21.29
CA GLN A 325 -18.69 32.66 21.70
C GLN A 325 -18.98 31.90 23.02
N ASP A 326 -19.66 32.55 23.98
CA ASP A 326 -19.83 32.07 25.37
C ASP A 326 -20.32 30.61 25.44
N MET A 327 -21.25 30.24 24.57
CA MET A 327 -21.93 28.94 24.62
C MET A 327 -21.09 27.73 24.16
N VAL A 328 -19.90 27.94 23.59
CA VAL A 328 -19.04 26.83 23.18
C VAL A 328 -18.53 26.11 24.43
N LEU A 329 -17.74 26.78 25.29
CA LEU A 329 -17.08 26.15 26.42
C LEU A 329 -17.82 26.28 27.77
N ASN A 330 -18.80 27.18 27.91
CA ASN A 330 -19.50 27.39 29.18
C ASN A 330 -20.28 26.13 29.63
N ARG A 331 -19.72 25.40 30.62
CA ARG A 331 -20.24 24.12 31.13
C ARG A 331 -21.32 24.29 32.21
N ASN A 332 -21.28 25.38 32.96
CA ASN A 332 -22.13 25.63 34.13
C ASN A 332 -23.28 26.60 33.81
N ASP A 333 -23.75 26.59 32.56
CA ASP A 333 -24.83 27.46 32.10
C ASP A 333 -26.18 27.08 32.77
N PRO A 334 -26.75 27.94 33.64
CA PRO A 334 -28.03 27.67 34.31
C PRO A 334 -29.23 28.03 33.41
N VAL A 335 -29.06 28.02 32.09
CA VAL A 335 -30.12 28.31 31.11
C VAL A 335 -31.42 27.58 31.44
N THR A 336 -32.51 28.33 31.34
CA THR A 336 -33.88 27.88 31.60
C THR A 336 -34.68 27.78 30.31
N HIS A 337 -34.54 28.78 29.42
CA HIS A 337 -35.28 28.90 28.17
C HIS A 337 -34.31 29.23 27.03
N GLY A 338 -34.64 28.80 25.82
CA GLY A 338 -33.89 29.16 24.63
C GLY A 338 -34.72 29.02 23.36
N ALA A 339 -34.19 29.53 22.25
CA ALA A 339 -34.80 29.39 20.94
C ALA A 339 -33.71 29.21 19.88
N LEU A 340 -33.89 28.26 18.97
CA LEU A 340 -33.07 28.15 17.77
C LEU A 340 -33.83 28.84 16.62
N VAL A 341 -33.22 29.87 16.04
CA VAL A 341 -33.79 30.70 14.99
C VAL A 341 -33.03 30.47 13.69
N MET A 342 -33.72 30.03 12.65
CA MET A 342 -33.15 29.78 11.32
C MET A 342 -33.41 30.98 10.41
N LEU A 343 -32.38 31.46 9.72
CA LEU A 343 -32.44 32.67 8.90
C LEU A 343 -31.92 32.43 7.48
N GLN A 344 -32.50 33.15 6.54
CA GLN A 344 -32.03 33.28 5.16
C GLN A 344 -31.36 34.64 4.96
N VAL A 345 -30.34 34.68 4.12
CA VAL A 345 -29.69 35.92 3.66
C VAL A 345 -30.39 36.40 2.39
N ASP A 346 -30.99 37.59 2.44
CA ASP A 346 -31.62 38.25 1.30
C ASP A 346 -30.70 39.32 0.68
N ASP A 347 -29.89 39.98 1.51
CA ASP A 347 -28.92 41.00 1.12
C ASP A 347 -27.60 40.77 1.86
N ALA A 348 -26.59 40.26 1.12
CA ALA A 348 -25.31 39.87 1.68
C ALA A 348 -24.59 41.00 2.44
N SER A 349 -24.65 42.23 1.93
CA SER A 349 -23.95 43.38 2.53
C SER A 349 -24.61 43.83 3.83
N LYS A 350 -25.95 43.91 3.86
CA LYS A 350 -26.70 44.24 5.08
C LYS A 350 -26.57 43.13 6.12
N ALA A 351 -26.64 41.87 5.70
CA ALA A 351 -26.50 40.71 6.57
C ALA A 351 -25.12 40.68 7.23
N ALA A 352 -24.04 40.80 6.45
CA ALA A 352 -22.68 40.83 6.99
C ALA A 352 -22.50 41.98 8.01
N ALA A 353 -23.00 43.19 7.70
CA ALA A 353 -22.94 44.33 8.61
C ALA A 353 -23.76 44.14 9.90
N ALA A 354 -24.93 43.49 9.81
CA ALA A 354 -25.75 43.18 10.98
C ALA A 354 -25.07 42.15 11.90
N LEU A 355 -24.59 41.05 11.33
CA LEU A 355 -23.88 39.98 12.04
C LEU A 355 -22.61 40.50 12.73
N GLN A 356 -21.85 41.37 12.06
CA GLN A 356 -20.69 42.05 12.65
C GLN A 356 -21.05 42.85 13.90
N ARG A 357 -22.15 43.61 13.88
CA ARG A 357 -22.63 44.36 15.06
C ARG A 357 -23.05 43.44 16.20
N TRP A 358 -23.63 42.29 15.89
CA TRP A 358 -24.11 41.33 16.88
C TRP A 358 -23.01 40.54 17.58
N ALA A 359 -21.77 40.57 17.09
CA ALA A 359 -20.62 39.92 17.72
C ALA A 359 -20.46 40.30 19.22
N ALA A 360 -20.81 41.53 19.59
CA ALA A 360 -20.76 41.99 20.99
C ALA A 360 -21.76 41.27 21.92
N ARG A 361 -22.84 40.68 21.38
CA ARG A 361 -23.86 39.93 22.14
C ARG A 361 -23.52 38.45 22.31
N CYS A 362 -22.47 37.96 21.64
CA CYS A 362 -22.06 36.56 21.65
C CYS A 362 -20.99 36.24 22.72
N GLY A 363 -20.45 37.25 23.39
CA GLY A 363 -19.53 37.09 24.52
C GLY A 363 -20.25 36.77 25.84
N PRO A 364 -19.49 36.51 26.92
CA PRO A 364 -20.06 36.27 28.25
C PRO A 364 -20.84 37.52 28.73
N PRO A 365 -22.07 37.36 29.25
CA PRO A 365 -22.89 38.51 29.62
C PRO A 365 -22.47 39.08 30.97
N ALA A 366 -22.63 40.39 31.15
CA ALA A 366 -22.45 41.04 32.45
C ALA A 366 -23.59 40.72 33.44
N ASP A 367 -24.80 40.46 32.92
CA ASP A 367 -25.99 40.06 33.67
C ASP A 367 -26.54 38.73 33.09
N PRO A 368 -26.66 37.65 33.89
CA PRO A 368 -27.16 36.36 33.42
C PRO A 368 -28.63 36.36 32.93
N GLN A 369 -29.41 37.40 33.25
CA GLN A 369 -30.80 37.54 32.79
C GLN A 369 -30.92 38.15 31.39
N VAL A 370 -29.82 38.63 30.80
CA VAL A 370 -29.78 39.12 29.42
C VAL A 370 -29.82 37.95 28.44
N VAL A 371 -30.56 38.11 27.34
CA VAL A 371 -30.60 37.12 26.26
C VAL A 371 -29.23 37.05 25.59
N ARG A 372 -28.59 35.88 25.67
CA ARG A 372 -27.31 35.57 25.02
C ARG A 372 -27.53 35.01 23.62
N TRP A 373 -26.62 35.36 22.72
CA TRP A 373 -26.71 35.01 21.30
C TRP A 373 -25.57 34.06 20.90
N HIS A 374 -25.89 33.02 20.12
CA HIS A 374 -24.93 32.25 19.32
C HIS A 374 -25.16 32.59 17.87
N ILE A 375 -24.10 32.71 17.07
CA ILE A 375 -24.24 32.86 15.63
C ILE A 375 -23.41 31.77 14.94
N SER A 376 -24.04 31.11 13.99
CA SER A 376 -23.44 30.01 13.23
C SER A 376 -23.94 30.01 11.78
N PHE A 377 -23.15 29.48 10.86
CA PHE A 377 -23.35 29.59 9.41
C PHE A 377 -23.39 28.22 8.76
N SER A 378 -24.30 27.99 7.82
CA SER A 378 -24.16 26.86 6.88
C SER A 378 -23.14 27.21 5.79
N HIS A 379 -22.66 26.21 5.04
CA HIS A 379 -21.81 26.47 3.87
C HIS A 379 -22.52 27.37 2.84
N ALA A 380 -23.79 27.06 2.54
CA ALA A 380 -24.63 27.90 1.69
C ALA A 380 -24.77 29.33 2.24
N GLY A 381 -24.81 29.49 3.57
CA GLY A 381 -24.83 30.80 4.21
C GLY A 381 -23.54 31.60 4.03
N LEU A 382 -22.37 30.97 4.16
CA LEU A 382 -21.08 31.64 3.88
C LEU A 382 -20.99 32.06 2.41
N GLN A 383 -21.46 31.21 1.50
CA GLN A 383 -21.55 31.54 0.08
C GLN A 383 -22.52 32.72 -0.18
N ALA A 384 -23.71 32.70 0.43
CA ALA A 384 -24.71 33.76 0.32
C ALA A 384 -24.24 35.09 0.92
N LEU A 385 -23.33 35.05 1.91
CA LEU A 385 -22.68 36.25 2.47
C LEU A 385 -21.55 36.79 1.59
N GLY A 386 -21.14 36.08 0.53
CA GLY A 386 -20.11 36.52 -0.41
C GLY A 386 -18.69 36.05 -0.08
N VAL A 387 -18.52 35.00 0.72
CA VAL A 387 -17.19 34.41 0.96
C VAL A 387 -16.62 33.83 -0.35
N SER A 388 -15.34 34.10 -0.64
CA SER A 388 -14.71 33.73 -1.92
C SER A 388 -14.66 32.20 -2.13
N PRO A 389 -14.73 31.70 -3.38
CA PRO A 389 -14.58 30.28 -3.67
C PRO A 389 -13.25 29.69 -3.17
N GLN A 390 -12.17 30.47 -3.17
CA GLN A 390 -10.86 30.05 -2.68
C GLN A 390 -10.87 29.81 -1.16
N THR A 391 -11.61 30.63 -0.40
CA THR A 391 -11.80 30.43 1.04
C THR A 391 -12.75 29.26 1.30
N LEU A 392 -13.84 29.14 0.54
CA LEU A 392 -14.78 28.02 0.67
C LEU A 392 -14.13 26.67 0.34
N ASP A 393 -13.23 26.61 -0.65
CA ASP A 393 -12.44 25.41 -1.01
C ASP A 393 -11.53 24.91 0.15
N ARG A 394 -11.30 25.72 1.20
CA ARG A 394 -10.53 25.32 2.40
C ARG A 394 -11.39 24.58 3.43
N LEU A 395 -12.72 24.72 3.37
CA LEU A 395 -13.63 24.06 4.29
C LEU A 395 -13.75 22.56 3.96
N PRO A 396 -14.06 21.70 4.96
CA PRO A 396 -14.22 20.27 4.75
C PRO A 396 -15.40 19.95 3.82
N SER A 397 -15.27 18.91 2.99
CA SER A 397 -16.30 18.49 2.03
C SER A 397 -17.60 18.11 2.71
N GLU A 398 -17.56 17.45 3.86
CA GLU A 398 -18.76 17.05 4.60
C GLU A 398 -19.56 18.26 5.11
N PHE A 399 -18.88 19.39 5.40
CA PHE A 399 -19.55 20.64 5.75
C PHE A 399 -20.19 21.30 4.52
N ALA A 400 -19.52 21.23 3.36
CA ALA A 400 -20.03 21.75 2.10
C ALA A 400 -21.24 20.96 1.57
N ASP A 401 -21.19 19.62 1.66
CA ASP A 401 -22.27 18.71 1.26
C ASP A 401 -23.52 18.87 2.14
N GLY A 402 -23.31 19.09 3.46
CA GLY A 402 -24.38 19.23 4.44
C GLY A 402 -24.98 17.89 4.90
N MET A 403 -25.66 17.91 6.05
CA MET A 403 -26.11 16.68 6.74
C MET A 403 -27.06 15.80 5.92
N GLU A 404 -27.95 16.41 5.14
CA GLU A 404 -28.93 15.70 4.31
C GLU A 404 -28.24 14.82 3.25
N ALA A 405 -27.24 15.35 2.54
CA ALA A 405 -26.44 14.58 1.59
C ALA A 405 -25.59 13.49 2.27
N ARG A 406 -25.30 13.63 3.56
CA ARG A 406 -24.49 12.70 4.37
C ARG A 406 -25.33 11.62 5.07
N CYS A 407 -26.64 11.52 4.82
CA CYS A 407 -27.57 10.65 5.56
C CYS A 407 -27.14 9.16 5.57
N ALA A 408 -26.66 8.63 4.45
CA ALA A 408 -26.22 7.24 4.35
C ALA A 408 -25.02 6.92 5.26
N LEU A 409 -24.07 7.86 5.41
CA LEU A 409 -22.90 7.71 6.28
C LEU A 409 -23.27 7.79 7.76
N LEU A 410 -24.23 8.67 8.09
CA LEU A 410 -24.78 8.81 9.44
C LEU A 410 -25.60 7.61 9.90
N GLY A 411 -26.02 6.75 8.97
CA GLY A 411 -27.03 5.72 9.24
C GLY A 411 -28.44 6.28 9.36
N ASP A 412 -28.68 7.48 8.82
CA ASP A 412 -30.00 8.11 8.68
C ASP A 412 -30.74 7.49 7.49
N VAL A 413 -31.09 6.21 7.67
CA VAL A 413 -31.82 5.39 6.70
C VAL A 413 -33.27 5.20 7.15
N ARG A 414 -34.12 4.61 6.30
CA ARG A 414 -35.50 4.24 6.67
C ARG A 414 -36.23 5.42 7.32
N SER A 415 -36.81 5.27 8.51
CA SER A 415 -37.56 6.34 9.20
C SER A 415 -36.76 7.62 9.48
N ASN A 416 -35.42 7.55 9.48
CA ASN A 416 -34.55 8.71 9.65
C ASN A 416 -34.06 9.29 8.31
N HIS A 417 -34.43 8.71 7.17
CA HIS A 417 -34.05 9.21 5.85
C HIS A 417 -34.61 10.62 5.62
N PRO A 418 -33.89 11.53 4.94
CA PRO A 418 -34.34 12.91 4.70
C PRO A 418 -35.71 13.04 4.02
N GLU A 419 -36.11 12.07 3.20
CA GLU A 419 -37.46 12.02 2.61
C GLU A 419 -38.60 11.94 3.64
N HIS A 420 -38.29 11.50 4.87
CA HIS A 420 -39.24 11.39 5.97
C HIS A 420 -39.03 12.43 7.07
N TRP A 421 -38.10 13.38 6.87
CA TRP A 421 -37.84 14.43 7.83
C TRP A 421 -39.05 15.34 7.98
N ARG A 422 -39.51 15.49 9.23
CA ARG A 422 -40.49 16.50 9.58
C ARG A 422 -39.76 17.83 9.76
N ARG A 423 -39.48 18.48 8.63
CA ARG A 423 -38.80 19.77 8.54
C ARG A 423 -39.51 20.86 9.37
N PRO A 424 -38.81 21.93 9.79
CA PRO A 424 -39.38 23.01 10.59
C PRO A 424 -40.53 23.74 9.87
N LEU A 425 -41.54 24.15 10.63
CA LEU A 425 -42.61 25.01 10.12
C LEU A 425 -42.07 26.40 9.77
N ARG A 426 -42.56 26.98 8.68
CA ARG A 426 -42.24 28.36 8.31
C ARG A 426 -42.75 29.34 9.36
N HIS A 427 -41.91 30.29 9.74
CA HIS A 427 -42.24 31.38 10.64
C HIS A 427 -43.03 32.49 9.91
N GLY A 428 -44.06 33.02 10.56
CA GLY A 428 -44.93 34.08 10.02
C GLY A 428 -46.28 33.57 9.50
N PRO A 429 -47.09 34.43 8.86
CA PRO A 429 -48.40 34.04 8.34
C PRO A 429 -48.24 33.06 7.17
N ALA A 430 -48.48 31.78 7.42
CA ALA A 430 -48.43 30.74 6.39
C ALA A 430 -49.77 30.67 5.62
N ARG A 431 -49.71 30.49 4.30
CA ARG A 431 -50.89 30.20 3.48
C ARG A 431 -51.40 28.77 3.67
N ASP A 432 -50.51 27.87 4.08
CA ASP A 432 -50.75 26.47 4.38
C ASP A 432 -50.25 26.20 5.82
N PRO A 433 -51.08 25.67 6.74
CA PRO A 433 -50.64 25.30 8.08
C PRO A 433 -49.50 24.27 8.09
N ASP A 434 -49.25 23.60 6.96
CA ASP A 434 -48.15 22.67 6.78
C ASP A 434 -46.94 23.19 5.96
N ASP A 435 -46.83 24.49 5.72
CA ASP A 435 -45.66 25.09 5.05
C ASP A 435 -44.36 24.84 5.84
N ARG A 436 -43.44 24.06 5.25
CA ARG A 436 -42.14 23.69 5.85
C ARG A 436 -40.96 24.34 5.15
N VAL A 437 -39.90 24.57 5.93
CA VAL A 437 -38.64 25.15 5.46
C VAL A 437 -37.73 24.06 4.91
N ASP A 438 -37.16 24.28 3.72
CA ASP A 438 -36.08 23.45 3.21
C ASP A 438 -34.78 23.73 3.98
N MET A 439 -34.11 22.70 4.47
CA MET A 439 -32.90 22.86 5.28
C MET A 439 -31.76 23.52 4.49
N ALA A 440 -31.71 23.35 3.16
CA ALA A 440 -30.72 24.00 2.30
C ALA A 440 -30.90 25.53 2.21
N SER A 441 -32.11 26.05 2.52
CA SER A 441 -32.38 27.49 2.56
C SER A 441 -31.91 28.17 3.85
N VAL A 442 -31.50 27.41 4.85
CA VAL A 442 -31.01 27.93 6.13
C VAL A 442 -29.56 28.38 5.96
N HIS A 443 -29.33 29.69 5.98
CA HIS A 443 -28.01 30.30 5.79
C HIS A 443 -27.33 30.60 7.14
N VAL A 444 -28.09 31.15 8.08
CA VAL A 444 -27.58 31.54 9.41
C VAL A 444 -28.49 30.93 10.47
N VAL A 445 -27.90 30.42 11.55
CA VAL A 445 -28.63 29.97 12.74
C VAL A 445 -28.20 30.79 13.93
N VAL A 446 -29.19 31.40 14.59
CA VAL A 446 -29.01 32.13 15.85
C VAL A 446 -29.64 31.34 16.98
N VAL A 447 -28.84 30.98 17.99
CA VAL A 447 -29.36 30.34 19.23
C VAL A 447 -29.44 31.41 20.31
N LEU A 448 -30.64 31.60 20.85
CA LEU A 448 -30.91 32.53 21.95
C LEU A 448 -31.04 31.74 23.25
N ARG A 449 -30.41 32.22 24.33
CA ARG A 449 -30.51 31.62 25.68
C ARG A 449 -30.85 32.65 26.75
N LEU A 450 -31.73 32.24 27.67
CA LEU A 450 -32.23 33.05 28.77
C LEU A 450 -32.24 32.27 30.10
N VAL A 451 -31.84 32.96 31.16
CA VAL A 451 -32.05 32.52 32.55
C VAL A 451 -33.21 33.33 33.12
N ASP A 452 -34.36 32.68 33.27
CA ASP A 452 -35.55 33.22 33.90
C ASP A 452 -36.19 32.10 34.74
N PRO A 453 -36.19 32.21 36.08
CA PRO A 453 -36.72 31.18 36.96
C PRO A 453 -38.25 31.14 36.97
N SER A 454 -38.92 32.07 36.28
CA SER A 454 -40.38 32.14 36.24
C SER A 454 -40.98 30.90 35.58
N PRO A 455 -42.09 30.35 36.11
CA PRO A 455 -42.77 29.23 35.48
C PRO A 455 -43.39 29.69 34.16
N THR A 456 -42.89 29.13 33.06
CA THR A 456 -43.51 29.24 31.73
C THR A 456 -43.79 27.84 31.18
N ASP A 457 -44.71 27.74 30.24
CA ASP A 457 -45.06 26.48 29.58
C ASP A 457 -43.98 26.07 28.55
N ALA A 458 -44.31 25.16 27.63
CA ALA A 458 -43.40 24.75 26.56
C ALA A 458 -43.35 25.73 25.36
N SER A 459 -44.07 26.86 25.43
CA SER A 459 -44.13 27.84 24.34
C SER A 459 -42.89 28.75 24.28
N LEU A 460 -42.83 29.61 23.27
CA LEU A 460 -41.76 30.58 23.10
C LEU A 460 -41.85 31.66 24.20
N HIS A 461 -40.78 31.82 24.98
CA HIS A 461 -40.72 32.83 26.04
C HIS A 461 -40.84 34.26 25.47
N PRO A 462 -41.64 35.18 26.08
CA PRO A 462 -41.88 36.53 25.55
C PRO A 462 -40.61 37.34 25.25
N LYS A 463 -39.64 37.37 26.18
CA LYS A 463 -38.33 38.03 25.96
C LYS A 463 -37.56 37.47 24.74
N LEU A 464 -37.72 36.18 24.41
CA LEU A 464 -37.09 35.59 23.23
C LEU A 464 -37.86 35.98 21.96
N ALA A 465 -39.19 36.09 22.03
CA ALA A 465 -40.01 36.57 20.92
C ALA A 465 -39.67 38.02 20.54
N GLU A 466 -39.43 38.89 21.51
CA GLU A 466 -38.98 40.27 21.28
C GLU A 466 -37.63 40.31 20.52
N GLU A 467 -36.67 39.48 20.91
CA GLU A 467 -35.38 39.38 20.23
C GLU A 467 -35.52 38.86 18.79
N ILE A 468 -36.43 37.92 18.54
CA ILE A 468 -36.70 37.42 17.18
C ILE A 468 -37.24 38.53 16.26
N LEU A 469 -38.05 39.46 16.77
CA LEU A 469 -38.48 40.62 15.98
C LEU A 469 -37.29 41.51 15.56
N THR A 470 -36.25 41.62 16.40
CA THR A 470 -35.04 42.37 16.04
C THR A 470 -34.24 41.70 14.92
N LEU A 471 -34.24 40.36 14.86
CA LEU A 471 -33.60 39.59 13.79
C LEU A 471 -34.27 39.83 12.43
N GLN A 472 -35.60 39.96 12.42
CA GLN A 472 -36.43 40.11 11.21
C GLN A 472 -36.57 41.58 10.73
N ALA A 473 -35.89 42.54 11.35
CA ALA A 473 -35.99 43.94 10.96
C ALA A 473 -35.42 44.15 9.52
N PRO A 474 -36.09 44.89 8.61
CA PRO A 474 -35.65 45.03 7.21
C PRO A 474 -34.22 45.53 7.01
N VAL A 475 -33.68 46.25 8.00
CA VAL A 475 -32.30 46.77 8.01
C VAL A 475 -31.23 45.67 8.12
N THR A 476 -31.60 44.45 8.54
CA THR A 476 -30.65 43.35 8.73
C THR A 476 -30.31 42.64 7.41
N GLY A 477 -31.16 42.69 6.39
CA GLY A 477 -30.99 41.88 5.18
C GLY A 477 -31.16 40.37 5.40
N LEU A 478 -31.82 39.99 6.51
CA LEU A 478 -32.07 38.61 6.92
C LEU A 478 -33.58 38.37 7.08
N THR A 479 -34.05 37.21 6.66
CA THR A 479 -35.43 36.73 6.89
C THR A 479 -35.43 35.56 7.86
N VAL A 480 -36.30 35.61 8.88
CA VAL A 480 -36.52 34.49 9.80
C VAL A 480 -37.36 33.42 9.10
N LEU A 481 -36.77 32.24 8.90
CA LEU A 481 -37.42 31.09 8.27
C LEU A 481 -38.20 30.23 9.25
N ALA A 482 -37.62 29.93 10.41
CA ALA A 482 -38.22 29.05 11.42
C ALA A 482 -37.73 29.40 12.83
N VAL A 483 -38.57 29.11 13.84
CA VAL A 483 -38.26 29.30 15.26
C VAL A 483 -38.58 28.00 16.01
N GLU A 484 -37.61 27.49 16.75
CA GLU A 484 -37.70 26.24 17.50
C GLU A 484 -37.44 26.51 19.00
N PRO A 485 -38.49 26.65 19.82
CA PRO A 485 -38.37 26.87 21.26
C PRO A 485 -37.75 25.68 21.99
N THR A 486 -36.93 25.96 22.99
CA THR A 486 -36.27 24.97 23.84
C THR A 486 -36.36 25.37 25.30
N ARG A 487 -36.34 24.38 26.19
CA ARG A 487 -36.48 24.57 27.63
C ARG A 487 -35.63 23.56 28.38
N SER A 488 -34.91 24.05 29.39
CA SER A 488 -34.16 23.23 30.32
C SER A 488 -35.09 22.69 31.41
N ARG A 489 -34.84 21.46 31.87
CA ARG A 489 -35.66 20.79 32.89
C ARG A 489 -35.03 20.84 34.27
N ARG A 490 -34.31 21.93 34.53
CA ARG A 490 -33.77 22.22 35.85
C ARG A 490 -34.89 22.77 36.72
N THR A 491 -34.90 22.35 37.97
CA THR A 491 -35.73 22.97 39.01
C THR A 491 -34.83 23.41 40.15
N PRO A 492 -35.27 24.34 41.02
CA PRO A 492 -34.48 24.71 42.19
C PRO A 492 -34.11 23.51 43.09
N SER A 493 -34.94 22.46 43.13
CA SER A 493 -34.71 21.23 43.90
C SER A 493 -33.95 20.13 43.14
N ALA A 494 -33.86 20.21 41.80
CA ALA A 494 -33.09 19.31 40.95
C ALA A 494 -32.25 20.13 39.96
N PRO A 495 -31.03 20.57 40.36
CA PRO A 495 -30.21 21.48 39.57
C PRO A 495 -29.61 20.82 38.32
N GLN A 496 -29.62 19.49 38.23
CA GLN A 496 -29.17 18.74 37.06
C GLN A 496 -30.28 18.63 36.02
N ALA A 497 -29.97 18.98 34.77
CA ALA A 497 -30.92 18.85 33.68
C ALA A 497 -31.15 17.36 33.34
N LYS A 498 -32.43 16.97 33.23
CA LYS A 498 -32.84 15.64 32.78
C LYS A 498 -33.44 15.68 31.39
N GLU A 499 -33.17 14.67 30.57
CA GLU A 499 -33.85 14.47 29.29
C GLU A 499 -35.22 13.77 29.49
N HIS A 500 -35.98 13.52 28.42
CA HIS A 500 -37.37 13.07 28.55
C HIS A 500 -37.53 11.61 29.02
N PHE A 501 -36.55 10.74 28.84
CA PHE A 501 -36.53 9.38 29.42
C PHE A 501 -36.14 9.37 30.92
N GLY A 502 -35.82 10.53 31.50
CA GLY A 502 -35.58 10.75 32.93
C GLY A 502 -34.11 10.67 33.38
N PHE A 503 -33.15 10.55 32.46
CA PHE A 503 -31.72 10.50 32.76
C PHE A 503 -31.11 11.88 32.88
N VAL A 504 -30.17 12.04 33.83
CA VAL A 504 -29.30 13.22 33.89
C VAL A 504 -28.40 13.26 32.66
N ASP A 505 -28.42 14.37 31.93
CA ASP A 505 -27.54 14.61 30.77
C ASP A 505 -26.44 15.63 31.09
N GLY A 506 -25.41 15.70 30.23
CA GLY A 506 -24.30 16.64 30.33
C GLY A 506 -23.16 16.21 31.25
N VAL A 507 -23.12 14.94 31.68
CA VAL A 507 -22.13 14.41 32.65
C VAL A 507 -20.71 14.33 32.06
N SER A 508 -20.51 13.48 31.04
CA SER A 508 -19.22 13.27 30.35
C SER A 508 -19.09 14.26 29.19
N GLN A 509 -18.13 15.18 29.26
CA GLN A 509 -17.91 16.23 28.28
C GLN A 509 -16.41 16.46 28.09
N PRO A 510 -15.91 16.60 26.86
CA PRO A 510 -14.49 16.86 26.63
C PRO A 510 -14.05 18.18 27.26
N THR A 511 -12.88 18.18 27.88
CA THR A 511 -12.25 19.38 28.47
C THR A 511 -10.99 19.72 27.67
N PRO A 512 -10.94 20.82 26.92
CA PRO A 512 -9.78 21.17 26.11
C PRO A 512 -8.59 21.58 26.98
N VAL A 513 -7.42 21.03 26.69
CA VAL A 513 -6.14 21.32 27.35
C VAL A 513 -5.08 21.58 26.27
N GLN A 514 -4.37 22.70 26.35
CA GLN A 514 -3.23 22.94 25.47
C GLN A 514 -2.01 22.20 26.02
N ARG A 515 -1.49 21.22 25.26
CA ARG A 515 -0.40 20.33 25.68
C ARG A 515 0.77 20.44 24.72
N ALA A 516 1.99 20.20 25.23
CA ALA A 516 3.17 20.06 24.38
C ALA A 516 3.18 18.73 23.59
N ASP A 517 2.56 17.67 24.16
CA ASP A 517 2.40 16.36 23.54
C ASP A 517 0.91 15.92 23.53
N PRO A 518 0.38 15.41 22.41
CA PRO A 518 -1.05 15.12 22.23
C PRO A 518 -1.51 13.79 22.83
N VAL A 519 -0.72 13.13 23.68
CA VAL A 519 -1.07 11.78 24.20
C VAL A 519 -2.23 11.88 25.20
N PRO A 520 -3.41 11.32 24.92
CA PRO A 520 -4.52 11.35 25.86
C PRO A 520 -4.26 10.37 27.02
N SER A 521 -4.62 10.75 28.24
CA SER A 521 -4.68 9.80 29.36
C SER A 521 -5.96 8.96 29.28
N PRO A 522 -5.88 7.62 29.20
CA PRO A 522 -7.06 6.75 29.14
C PRO A 522 -8.04 7.02 30.28
N GLY A 523 -9.34 7.01 29.96
CA GLY A 523 -10.41 7.17 30.95
C GLY A 523 -10.66 8.60 31.44
N THR A 524 -9.91 9.59 30.96
CA THR A 524 -10.14 11.02 31.28
C THR A 524 -11.04 11.69 30.23
N ASP A 525 -11.70 12.78 30.64
CA ASP A 525 -12.47 13.61 29.72
C ASP A 525 -11.61 14.67 29.02
N GLU A 526 -10.31 14.79 29.31
CA GLU A 526 -9.46 15.81 28.71
C GLU A 526 -9.09 15.52 27.24
N VAL A 527 -8.99 16.55 26.42
CA VAL A 527 -8.65 16.47 24.99
C VAL A 527 -7.72 17.61 24.59
N SER A 528 -6.95 17.45 23.51
CA SER A 528 -6.24 18.58 22.89
C SER A 528 -7.23 19.62 22.34
N VAL A 529 -6.82 20.88 22.29
CA VAL A 529 -7.70 22.00 21.87
C VAL A 529 -8.25 21.79 20.47
N GLY A 530 -7.45 21.23 19.55
CA GLY A 530 -7.84 20.92 18.17
C GLY A 530 -8.97 19.90 18.02
N GLU A 531 -9.33 19.15 19.07
CA GLU A 531 -10.51 18.29 19.04
C GLU A 531 -11.82 19.08 19.02
N LEU A 532 -11.80 20.35 19.46
CA LEU A 532 -12.98 21.20 19.54
C LEU A 532 -12.86 22.46 18.68
N LEU A 533 -11.65 23.01 18.50
CA LEU A 533 -11.43 24.30 17.85
C LEU A 533 -10.43 24.20 16.70
N LEU A 534 -10.71 24.91 15.61
CA LEU A 534 -9.80 25.02 14.47
C LEU A 534 -8.62 25.96 14.79
N GLY A 535 -7.47 25.70 14.15
CA GLY A 535 -6.22 26.46 14.35
C GLY A 535 -5.30 25.90 15.45
N TYR A 536 -5.64 24.74 16.03
CA TYR A 536 -4.87 24.05 17.06
C TYR A 536 -4.60 22.60 16.68
N GLY A 537 -3.53 22.02 17.23
CA GLY A 537 -3.26 20.60 17.12
C GLY A 537 -4.26 19.73 17.88
N ASN A 538 -4.47 18.50 17.39
CA ASN A 538 -5.50 17.57 17.88
C ASN A 538 -4.89 16.30 18.51
N ASP A 539 -5.72 15.41 19.09
CA ASP A 539 -5.25 14.19 19.77
C ASP A 539 -4.69 13.13 18.80
N ARG A 540 -4.86 13.32 17.48
CA ARG A 540 -4.24 12.48 16.44
C ARG A 540 -2.81 12.92 16.11
N GLY A 541 -2.37 14.07 16.63
CA GLY A 541 -1.05 14.64 16.36
C GLY A 541 -0.98 15.48 15.09
N ASP A 542 -2.12 15.84 14.49
CA ASP A 542 -2.15 16.86 13.44
C ASP A 542 -1.90 18.23 14.08
N GLY A 543 -1.14 19.09 13.42
CA GLY A 543 -1.13 20.52 13.75
C GLY A 543 -2.18 21.29 12.93
N PRO A 544 -2.32 22.61 13.16
CA PRO A 544 -3.09 23.44 12.25
C PRO A 544 -2.57 23.30 10.82
N LEU A 545 -3.47 23.19 9.84
CA LEU A 545 -3.07 23.11 8.43
C LEU A 545 -2.28 24.37 8.05
N PRO A 546 -1.25 24.31 7.18
CA PRO A 546 -0.55 25.51 6.71
C PRO A 546 -1.49 26.57 6.12
N ALA A 547 -2.57 26.13 5.45
CA ALA A 547 -3.62 27.02 4.94
C ALA A 547 -4.51 27.66 6.03
N GLN A 548 -4.53 27.07 7.24
CA GLN A 548 -5.26 27.55 8.42
C GLN A 548 -4.37 28.34 9.38
N ALA A 549 -3.04 28.19 9.32
CA ALA A 549 -2.09 28.73 10.30
C ALA A 549 -2.22 30.27 10.50
N GLU A 550 -2.83 30.97 9.55
CA GLU A 550 -3.19 32.39 9.61
C GLU A 550 -4.55 32.69 8.93
N ASP A 551 -5.55 31.79 9.02
CA ASP A 551 -6.87 32.04 8.41
C ASP A 551 -7.81 32.81 9.37
N PRO A 552 -8.13 34.10 9.09
CA PRO A 552 -8.94 34.92 9.98
C PRO A 552 -10.40 34.47 10.11
N LEU A 553 -10.93 33.66 9.20
CA LEU A 553 -12.29 33.11 9.30
C LEU A 553 -12.32 31.85 10.17
N LEU A 554 -11.34 30.96 9.98
CA LEU A 554 -11.35 29.61 10.58
C LEU A 554 -10.75 29.59 12.00
N ASN A 555 -9.78 30.44 12.30
CA ASN A 555 -9.07 30.42 13.58
C ASN A 555 -10.00 30.61 14.78
N ASN A 556 -9.85 29.73 15.79
CA ASN A 556 -10.70 29.64 16.98
C ASN A 556 -12.19 29.34 16.67
N GLY A 557 -12.50 28.91 15.44
CA GLY A 557 -13.83 28.44 15.07
C GLY A 557 -14.08 26.99 15.47
N SER A 558 -15.33 26.55 15.37
CA SER A 558 -15.73 25.15 15.63
C SER A 558 -16.87 24.74 14.70
N PHE A 559 -16.97 23.47 14.36
CA PHE A 559 -18.17 22.97 13.69
C PHE A 559 -19.26 22.66 14.73
N LEU A 560 -20.50 23.01 14.40
CA LEU A 560 -21.68 22.75 15.21
C LEU A 560 -22.63 21.84 14.43
N VAL A 561 -22.96 20.71 15.06
CA VAL A 561 -23.96 19.77 14.57
C VAL A 561 -25.26 19.98 15.32
N VAL A 562 -26.37 20.16 14.60
CA VAL A 562 -27.71 20.30 15.17
C VAL A 562 -28.61 19.16 14.68
N ARG A 563 -29.32 18.50 15.60
CA ARG A 563 -30.33 17.48 15.27
C ARG A 563 -31.56 17.63 16.16
N LYS A 564 -32.74 17.75 15.56
CA LYS A 564 -34.00 17.70 16.30
C LYS A 564 -34.43 16.24 16.43
N LEU A 565 -34.40 15.72 17.66
CA LEU A 565 -34.65 14.32 17.99
C LEU A 565 -35.92 14.22 18.84
N ARG A 566 -36.99 13.66 18.29
CA ARG A 566 -38.23 13.41 19.03
C ARG A 566 -38.08 12.15 19.87
N GLN A 567 -38.44 12.21 21.16
CA GLN A 567 -38.36 11.08 22.09
C GLN A 567 -39.76 10.52 22.36
N ARG A 568 -39.94 9.21 22.15
CA ARG A 568 -41.22 8.50 22.23
C ARG A 568 -41.37 7.74 23.53
N LEU A 569 -41.93 8.41 24.54
CA LEU A 569 -42.12 7.85 25.87
C LEU A 569 -43.15 6.72 25.84
N ASP A 570 -44.23 6.92 25.11
CA ASP A 570 -45.27 5.93 24.83
C ASP A 570 -44.67 4.60 24.33
N ARG A 571 -43.72 4.67 23.40
CA ARG A 571 -43.06 3.48 22.85
C ARG A 571 -42.12 2.83 23.86
N LEU A 572 -41.30 3.61 24.56
CA LEU A 572 -40.37 3.07 25.57
C LEU A 572 -41.13 2.39 26.72
N GLU A 573 -42.18 3.03 27.24
CA GLU A 573 -43.00 2.49 28.33
C GLU A 573 -43.68 1.19 27.89
N ALA A 574 -44.33 1.17 26.72
CA ALA A 574 -44.94 -0.04 26.17
C ALA A 574 -43.94 -1.20 26.01
N ARG A 575 -42.68 -0.93 25.60
CA ARG A 575 -41.65 -1.99 25.48
C ARG A 575 -41.20 -2.54 26.83
N MET A 576 -41.05 -1.67 27.85
CA MET A 576 -40.70 -2.13 29.20
C MET A 576 -41.83 -2.97 29.80
N ASP A 577 -43.07 -2.51 29.69
CA ASP A 577 -44.24 -3.20 30.23
C ASP A 577 -44.43 -4.57 29.56
N ALA A 578 -44.27 -4.63 28.23
CA ALA A 578 -44.34 -5.89 27.49
C ALA A 578 -43.21 -6.87 27.87
N SER A 579 -41.97 -6.37 28.03
CA SER A 579 -40.81 -7.21 28.32
C SER A 579 -40.85 -7.85 29.71
N PHE A 580 -41.54 -7.22 30.67
CA PHE A 580 -41.59 -7.67 32.06
C PHE A 580 -43.01 -7.99 32.55
N ALA A 581 -43.96 -8.17 31.63
CA ALA A 581 -45.35 -8.48 31.96
C ALA A 581 -45.48 -9.73 32.86
N GLY A 582 -46.28 -9.62 33.92
CA GLY A 582 -46.55 -10.73 34.86
C GLY A 582 -45.43 -11.01 35.86
N ARG A 583 -44.34 -10.22 35.87
CA ARG A 583 -43.25 -10.35 36.85
C ARG A 583 -43.56 -9.57 38.13
N PRO A 584 -43.37 -10.15 39.34
CA PRO A 584 -43.67 -9.48 40.61
C PRO A 584 -42.78 -8.24 40.85
N ASP A 585 -41.62 -8.20 40.21
CA ASP A 585 -40.59 -7.18 40.29
C ASP A 585 -40.48 -6.32 39.00
N ALA A 586 -41.51 -6.31 38.16
CA ALA A 586 -41.49 -5.68 36.83
C ALA A 586 -40.97 -4.23 36.83
N GLY A 587 -41.37 -3.41 37.80
CA GLY A 587 -40.90 -2.02 37.91
C GLY A 587 -39.40 -1.89 38.20
N ALA A 588 -38.84 -2.77 39.04
CA ALA A 588 -37.41 -2.79 39.34
C ALA A 588 -36.60 -3.30 38.14
N LEU A 589 -37.09 -4.34 37.46
CA LEU A 589 -36.47 -4.88 36.23
C LEU A 589 -36.49 -3.84 35.10
N ALA A 590 -37.59 -3.12 34.93
CA ALA A 590 -37.67 -2.03 33.95
C ALA A 590 -36.67 -0.91 34.25
N LEU A 591 -36.48 -0.55 35.53
CA LEU A 591 -35.50 0.45 35.94
C LEU A 591 -34.06 -0.04 35.70
N GLU A 592 -33.76 -1.31 36.01
CA GLU A 592 -32.46 -1.91 35.71
C GLU A 592 -32.21 -1.93 34.21
N ALA A 593 -33.16 -2.44 33.41
CA ALA A 593 -33.04 -2.53 31.96
C ALA A 593 -32.77 -1.17 31.34
N ARG A 594 -33.49 -0.12 31.75
CA ARG A 594 -33.25 1.27 31.33
C ARG A 594 -31.84 1.73 31.70
N ALA A 595 -31.38 1.44 32.91
CA ALA A 595 -30.03 1.80 33.35
C ALA A 595 -28.96 1.06 32.53
N ARG A 596 -29.15 -0.22 32.23
CA ARG A 596 -28.29 -1.05 31.39
C ARG A 596 -28.27 -0.56 29.94
N MET A 597 -29.43 -0.21 29.37
CA MET A 597 -29.54 0.37 28.04
C MET A 597 -28.76 1.69 27.94
N MET A 598 -28.82 2.54 28.98
CA MET A 598 -28.08 3.79 29.00
C MET A 598 -26.59 3.59 29.32
N GLY A 599 -26.26 2.64 30.19
CA GLY A 599 -24.95 2.50 30.86
C GLY A 599 -24.78 3.42 32.07
N ARG A 600 -25.87 4.05 32.53
CA ARG A 600 -25.95 4.89 33.73
C ARG A 600 -27.30 4.74 34.41
N THR A 601 -27.35 4.98 35.72
CA THR A 601 -28.62 5.18 36.43
C THR A 601 -29.28 6.50 35.99
N GLN A 602 -30.58 6.67 36.26
CA GLN A 602 -31.28 7.93 35.99
C GLN A 602 -30.69 9.12 36.78
N GLY A 603 -29.98 8.87 37.87
CA GLY A 603 -29.22 9.87 38.63
C GLY A 603 -27.85 10.22 38.01
N GLY A 604 -27.45 9.60 36.91
CA GLY A 604 -26.20 9.88 36.19
C GLY A 604 -24.99 9.03 36.64
N GLN A 605 -25.16 8.13 37.61
CA GLN A 605 -24.08 7.24 38.08
C GLN A 605 -23.72 6.20 37.01
N ALA A 606 -22.44 6.06 36.68
CA ALA A 606 -21.96 5.05 35.73
C ALA A 606 -22.12 3.63 36.29
N LEU A 607 -22.46 2.67 35.42
CA LEU A 607 -22.50 1.25 35.77
C LEU A 607 -21.08 0.67 35.67
N LEU A 608 -20.43 0.48 36.80
CA LEU A 608 -19.04 0.03 36.89
C LEU A 608 -18.91 -1.24 37.73
N HIS A 609 -17.75 -1.89 37.64
CA HIS A 609 -17.40 -2.98 38.54
C HIS A 609 -17.40 -2.49 40.01
N PRO A 610 -17.89 -3.24 41.01
CA PRO A 610 -17.97 -2.81 42.41
C PRO A 610 -16.63 -2.36 43.01
N ALA A 611 -15.52 -2.94 42.54
CA ALA A 611 -14.15 -2.55 42.89
C ALA A 611 -13.65 -1.26 42.19
N GLU A 612 -14.53 -0.51 41.52
CA GLU A 612 -14.26 0.74 40.79
C GLU A 612 -15.23 1.82 41.29
N ALA A 613 -14.95 2.36 42.47
CA ALA A 613 -15.73 3.45 43.07
C ALA A 613 -15.16 4.81 42.63
N VAL A 614 -15.70 5.40 41.58
CA VAL A 614 -15.25 6.71 41.05
C VAL A 614 -16.42 7.69 40.94
N THR A 615 -16.28 8.88 41.53
CA THR A 615 -17.31 9.94 41.54
C THR A 615 -17.09 11.04 40.49
N ASP A 616 -15.92 11.09 39.85
CA ASP A 616 -15.50 12.17 38.93
C ASP A 616 -15.48 11.77 37.44
N ASN A 617 -16.15 10.66 37.09
CA ASN A 617 -16.24 10.15 35.71
C ASN A 617 -14.91 9.67 35.09
N LYS A 618 -13.83 9.49 35.87
CA LYS A 618 -12.54 8.96 35.41
C LYS A 618 -12.44 7.43 35.50
N PHE A 619 -12.83 6.73 34.45
CA PHE A 619 -12.82 5.26 34.36
C PHE A 619 -12.65 4.80 32.90
N ASN A 620 -12.25 3.55 32.65
CA ASN A 620 -12.00 3.02 31.29
C ASN A 620 -12.54 1.60 31.00
N TYR A 621 -13.42 1.05 31.84
CA TYR A 621 -14.04 -0.28 31.69
C TYR A 621 -13.07 -1.48 31.64
N ASP A 622 -11.79 -1.30 32.02
CA ASP A 622 -10.79 -2.38 32.02
C ASP A 622 -11.16 -3.55 32.95
N LYS A 623 -11.87 -3.28 34.04
CA LYS A 623 -12.45 -4.23 34.99
C LYS A 623 -13.78 -4.85 34.54
N ASP A 624 -14.28 -4.49 33.36
CA ASP A 624 -15.51 -5.04 32.78
C ASP A 624 -15.34 -5.41 31.29
N PRO A 625 -14.36 -6.28 30.93
CA PRO A 625 -14.06 -6.63 29.54
C PRO A 625 -15.19 -7.41 28.85
N ASP A 626 -15.99 -8.16 29.62
CA ASP A 626 -17.12 -8.97 29.14
C ASP A 626 -18.45 -8.20 29.09
N GLY A 627 -18.47 -6.93 29.54
CA GLY A 627 -19.69 -6.12 29.59
C GLY A 627 -20.73 -6.61 30.59
N ARG A 628 -20.31 -7.23 31.69
CA ARG A 628 -21.18 -7.75 32.76
C ARG A 628 -21.87 -6.63 33.53
N TYR A 629 -21.21 -5.49 33.73
CA TYR A 629 -21.77 -4.34 34.47
C TYR A 629 -22.34 -3.29 33.54
N CYS A 630 -21.58 -2.86 32.53
CA CYS A 630 -22.07 -1.98 31.48
C CYS A 630 -22.08 -2.76 30.16
N PRO A 631 -23.23 -3.26 29.68
CA PRO A 631 -23.28 -3.99 28.41
C PRO A 631 -22.59 -3.22 27.28
N HIS A 632 -21.91 -3.92 26.37
CA HIS A 632 -21.25 -3.29 25.22
C HIS A 632 -22.22 -2.50 24.32
N GLN A 633 -23.51 -2.86 24.34
CA GLN A 633 -24.59 -2.19 23.60
C GLN A 633 -25.08 -0.89 24.27
N SER A 634 -24.66 -0.61 25.51
CA SER A 634 -25.14 0.55 26.28
C SER A 634 -24.83 1.86 25.56
N HIS A 635 -25.75 2.81 25.60
CA HIS A 635 -25.63 4.10 24.91
C HIS A 635 -24.31 4.82 25.17
N VAL A 636 -23.95 5.01 26.43
CA VAL A 636 -22.71 5.72 26.78
C VAL A 636 -21.44 4.94 26.43
N ARG A 637 -21.49 3.60 26.49
CA ARG A 637 -20.33 2.73 26.17
C ARG A 637 -20.15 2.59 24.66
N ARG A 638 -21.22 2.67 23.87
CA ARG A 638 -21.12 2.73 22.40
C ARG A 638 -20.59 4.08 21.93
N ALA A 639 -21.11 5.17 22.49
CA ALA A 639 -20.69 6.54 22.16
C ALA A 639 -19.26 6.84 22.64
N ASN A 640 -18.81 6.22 23.73
CA ASN A 640 -17.43 6.31 24.19
C ASN A 640 -17.01 4.98 24.86
N PRO A 641 -16.40 4.05 24.08
CA PRO A 641 -15.99 2.73 24.58
C PRO A 641 -14.89 2.76 25.65
N ARG A 642 -14.12 3.85 25.74
CA ARG A 642 -12.99 4.05 26.66
C ARG A 642 -11.93 2.93 26.68
N ASP A 643 -11.86 2.13 25.62
CA ASP A 643 -11.07 0.91 25.51
C ASP A 643 -9.57 1.12 25.22
N GLY A 644 -9.07 2.36 25.36
CA GLY A 644 -7.65 2.68 25.18
C GLY A 644 -7.16 2.60 23.73
N ARG A 645 -8.06 2.65 22.73
CA ARG A 645 -7.66 2.82 21.33
C ARG A 645 -6.84 4.10 21.13
N GLU A 646 -5.99 4.10 20.10
CA GLU A 646 -5.06 5.19 19.80
C GLU A 646 -5.74 6.55 19.61
N TYR A 647 -6.93 6.56 19.00
CA TYR A 647 -7.76 7.76 18.86
C TYR A 647 -9.22 7.49 19.22
N MET A 648 -9.80 8.35 20.05
CA MET A 648 -11.22 8.31 20.45
C MET A 648 -11.93 9.58 19.96
N PRO A 649 -12.97 9.49 19.10
CA PRO A 649 -13.74 10.65 18.69
C PRO A 649 -14.49 11.28 19.87
N ARG A 650 -14.39 12.60 20.01
CA ARG A 650 -15.01 13.37 21.09
C ARG A 650 -15.84 14.50 20.52
N ILE A 651 -16.98 14.78 21.16
CA ILE A 651 -17.85 15.90 20.82
C ILE A 651 -18.28 16.61 22.10
N LEU A 652 -18.39 17.93 22.05
CA LEU A 652 -18.86 18.73 23.16
C LEU A 652 -20.35 19.01 23.02
N ARG A 653 -21.20 18.38 23.83
CA ARG A 653 -22.65 18.48 23.70
C ARG A 653 -23.20 19.67 24.51
N ARG A 654 -24.07 20.46 23.88
CA ARG A 654 -24.73 21.65 24.44
C ARG A 654 -26.22 21.72 24.11
N GLY A 655 -26.83 20.57 23.78
CA GLY A 655 -28.25 20.47 23.44
C GLY A 655 -29.20 20.92 24.56
N MET A 656 -30.47 21.13 24.21
CA MET A 656 -31.55 21.47 25.15
C MET A 656 -32.80 20.65 24.81
N SER A 657 -33.67 20.40 25.80
CA SER A 657 -34.95 19.73 25.54
C SER A 657 -35.92 20.68 24.84
N TYR A 658 -36.89 20.13 24.10
CA TYR A 658 -38.04 20.85 23.56
C TYR A 658 -39.34 20.11 23.92
N GLY A 659 -40.46 20.84 23.88
CA GLY A 659 -41.79 20.30 24.16
C GLY A 659 -42.10 20.10 25.66
N PRO A 660 -43.34 19.67 25.97
CA PRO A 660 -43.86 19.59 27.33
C PRO A 660 -43.16 18.52 28.19
N ALA A 661 -43.16 18.73 29.51
CA ALA A 661 -42.64 17.77 30.49
C ALA A 661 -43.43 16.45 30.51
N ARG A 662 -42.81 15.40 31.09
CA ARG A 662 -43.50 14.10 31.29
C ARG A 662 -44.83 14.25 32.03
N THR A 663 -44.92 15.21 32.93
CA THR A 663 -46.11 15.50 33.75
C THR A 663 -47.04 16.55 33.15
N GLU A 664 -46.67 17.20 32.04
CA GLU A 664 -47.42 18.32 31.45
C GLU A 664 -48.31 17.89 30.27
N ALA A 665 -48.05 16.72 29.65
CA ALA A 665 -48.83 16.21 28.53
C ALA A 665 -48.67 14.68 28.37
N GLU A 666 -49.57 14.07 27.59
CA GLU A 666 -49.60 12.64 27.24
C GLU A 666 -48.29 12.11 26.64
N ALA A 667 -48.00 10.82 26.83
CA ALA A 667 -46.73 10.19 26.51
C ALA A 667 -46.32 10.25 25.02
N ASP A 668 -47.26 10.51 24.11
CA ASP A 668 -47.05 10.63 22.66
C ASP A 668 -46.86 12.09 22.17
N ALA A 669 -47.00 13.10 23.04
CA ALA A 669 -46.87 14.50 22.66
C ALA A 669 -45.49 14.83 22.03
N ASP A 670 -45.45 15.83 21.13
CA ASP A 670 -44.23 16.22 20.43
C ASP A 670 -43.19 16.82 21.40
N ARG A 671 -42.16 16.03 21.68
CA ARG A 671 -41.20 16.30 22.73
C ARG A 671 -39.88 15.62 22.42
N GLY A 672 -38.78 16.19 22.89
CA GLY A 672 -37.49 15.54 22.74
C GLY A 672 -36.31 16.47 23.00
N ALA A 673 -35.23 16.28 22.24
CA ALA A 673 -33.98 17.01 22.37
C ALA A 673 -33.63 17.76 21.08
N MET A 674 -33.30 19.04 21.21
CA MET A 674 -32.51 19.78 20.24
C MET A 674 -31.03 19.47 20.52
N PHE A 675 -30.54 18.39 19.92
CA PHE A 675 -29.16 17.98 20.06
C PHE A 675 -28.25 19.00 19.39
N MET A 676 -27.24 19.46 20.11
CA MET A 676 -26.21 20.39 19.64
C MET A 676 -24.86 19.88 20.09
N ALA A 677 -23.90 19.73 19.17
CA ALA A 677 -22.56 19.25 19.48
C ALA A 677 -21.48 20.00 18.70
N TYR A 678 -20.40 20.37 19.41
CA TYR A 678 -19.24 21.02 18.83
C TYR A 678 -18.10 20.04 18.62
N CYS A 679 -17.36 20.21 17.52
CA CYS A 679 -16.22 19.38 17.18
C CYS A 679 -15.27 20.11 16.20
N GLY A 680 -13.99 19.74 16.21
CA GLY A 680 -12.99 20.25 15.26
C GLY A 680 -13.09 19.59 13.87
N SER A 681 -13.68 18.40 13.78
CA SER A 681 -13.88 17.64 12.55
C SER A 681 -15.23 16.93 12.57
N ILE A 682 -16.10 17.21 11.59
CA ILE A 682 -17.41 16.56 11.50
C ILE A 682 -17.24 15.10 11.09
N ALA A 683 -16.49 14.85 10.01
CA ALA A 683 -16.30 13.53 9.45
C ALA A 683 -15.56 12.57 10.41
N GLU A 684 -14.58 13.06 11.17
CA GLU A 684 -13.76 12.21 12.04
C GLU A 684 -14.25 12.14 13.49
N GLN A 685 -15.29 12.89 13.87
CA GLN A 685 -15.85 12.87 15.22
C GLN A 685 -17.36 12.59 15.21
N PHE A 686 -18.20 13.56 14.81
CA PHE A 686 -19.65 13.40 14.91
C PHE A 686 -20.18 12.28 14.01
N GLU A 687 -19.76 12.22 12.74
CA GLU A 687 -20.25 11.20 11.82
C GLU A 687 -19.85 9.79 12.27
N VAL A 688 -18.62 9.63 12.77
CA VAL A 688 -18.14 8.36 13.35
C VAL A 688 -19.03 7.94 14.52
N LEU A 689 -19.29 8.84 15.46
CA LEU A 689 -20.14 8.56 16.62
C LEU A 689 -21.57 8.22 16.21
N GLN A 690 -22.20 9.03 15.36
CA GLN A 690 -23.57 8.81 14.92
C GLN A 690 -23.70 7.47 14.17
N ARG A 691 -22.72 7.11 13.35
CA ARG A 691 -22.64 5.79 12.71
C ARG A 691 -22.59 4.68 13.75
N TRP A 692 -21.74 4.79 14.78
CA TRP A 692 -21.69 3.81 15.88
C TRP A 692 -23.04 3.65 16.59
N MET A 693 -23.80 4.73 16.75
CA MET A 693 -25.14 4.67 17.34
C MET A 693 -26.14 3.94 16.44
N ALA A 694 -26.14 4.25 15.13
CA ALA A 694 -27.08 3.68 14.17
C ALA A 694 -26.84 2.20 13.84
N GLY A 695 -25.62 1.69 14.07
CA GLY A 695 -25.25 0.31 13.78
C GLY A 695 -23.80 0.09 13.38
N GLY A 696 -22.89 1.04 13.55
CA GLY A 696 -21.45 0.83 13.33
C GLY A 696 -20.79 0.08 14.49
N ASN A 697 -19.62 -0.52 14.26
CA ASN A 697 -18.90 -1.27 15.28
C ASN A 697 -17.95 -0.39 16.11
N SER A 698 -18.38 0.00 17.31
CA SER A 698 -17.51 0.66 18.31
C SER A 698 -17.07 -0.25 19.44
N SER A 699 -17.79 -1.35 19.67
CA SER A 699 -17.69 -2.17 20.88
C SER A 699 -17.44 -3.66 20.60
N GLY A 700 -17.01 -4.00 19.38
CA GLY A 700 -16.74 -5.37 18.93
C GLY A 700 -17.98 -6.21 18.63
N LEU A 701 -19.17 -5.61 18.57
CA LEU A 701 -20.44 -6.30 18.33
C LEU A 701 -20.87 -6.22 16.86
N SER A 702 -21.85 -7.06 16.48
CA SER A 702 -22.53 -6.91 15.20
C SER A 702 -23.27 -5.58 15.12
N SER A 703 -23.28 -5.00 13.92
CA SER A 703 -24.06 -3.84 13.52
C SER A 703 -25.56 -3.98 13.77
N ALA A 704 -26.09 -5.21 13.75
CA ALA A 704 -27.49 -5.49 14.11
C ALA A 704 -27.78 -5.26 15.62
N GLN A 705 -26.75 -5.32 16.46
CA GLN A 705 -26.84 -5.01 17.89
C GLN A 705 -26.50 -3.54 18.13
N ALA A 706 -27.30 -2.64 17.55
CA ALA A 706 -27.12 -1.20 17.59
C ALA A 706 -27.53 -0.57 18.95
N ASP A 707 -27.45 0.77 19.04
CA ASP A 707 -27.83 1.51 20.25
C ASP A 707 -29.30 1.30 20.63
N PRO A 708 -29.64 1.04 21.91
CA PRO A 708 -31.01 0.74 22.30
C PRO A 708 -32.01 1.89 22.11
N PHE A 709 -31.56 3.15 22.01
CA PHE A 709 -32.42 4.33 21.87
C PHE A 709 -32.40 4.93 20.46
N LEU A 710 -31.21 5.07 19.88
CA LEU A 710 -30.94 5.77 18.62
C LEU A 710 -30.83 4.84 17.41
N ALA A 711 -30.84 3.52 17.58
CA ALA A 711 -30.85 2.60 16.45
C ALA A 711 -32.09 2.80 15.57
N VAL A 712 -31.88 2.66 14.27
CA VAL A 712 -32.90 2.86 13.25
C VAL A 712 -33.57 1.53 12.89
N PRO A 713 -34.79 1.27 13.39
CA PRO A 713 -35.43 -0.03 13.20
C PRO A 713 -35.80 -0.30 11.74
N ARG A 714 -35.83 -1.58 11.39
CA ARG A 714 -36.46 -2.08 10.17
C ARG A 714 -37.80 -2.72 10.56
N ARG A 715 -38.86 -2.35 9.84
CA ARG A 715 -40.20 -2.88 10.10
C ARG A 715 -40.20 -4.40 9.96
N GLY A 716 -40.79 -5.10 10.93
CA GLY A 716 -40.83 -6.57 10.96
C GLY A 716 -39.55 -7.28 11.41
N GLU A 717 -38.47 -6.55 11.72
CA GLU A 717 -37.24 -7.12 12.26
C GLU A 717 -37.23 -7.06 13.79
N LEU A 718 -36.93 -8.19 14.45
CA LEU A 718 -36.86 -8.26 15.91
C LEU A 718 -35.59 -7.55 16.41
N ARG A 719 -35.76 -6.63 17.36
CA ARG A 719 -34.64 -5.92 18.00
C ARG A 719 -34.58 -6.28 19.48
N THR A 720 -33.49 -6.91 19.89
CA THR A 720 -33.32 -7.37 21.27
C THR A 720 -32.11 -6.73 21.90
N PHE A 721 -32.31 -5.98 22.98
CA PHE A 721 -31.23 -5.60 23.89
C PHE A 721 -30.96 -6.73 24.86
N ARG A 722 -29.69 -7.09 25.07
CA ARG A 722 -29.29 -8.21 25.93
C ARG A 722 -28.27 -7.80 26.97
N TYR A 723 -28.37 -8.37 28.17
CA TYR A 723 -27.41 -8.16 29.25
C TYR A 723 -27.37 -9.35 30.21
N LEU A 724 -26.35 -9.40 31.07
CA LEU A 724 -26.25 -10.38 32.14
C LEU A 724 -26.81 -9.80 33.45
N ASP A 725 -27.67 -10.54 34.12
CA ASP A 725 -28.13 -10.19 35.47
C ASP A 725 -27.05 -10.48 36.54
N GLY A 726 -27.37 -10.21 37.82
CA GLY A 726 -26.45 -10.43 38.94
C GLY A 726 -25.95 -11.87 39.06
N GLN A 727 -26.77 -12.83 38.64
CA GLN A 727 -26.51 -14.27 38.67
C GLN A 727 -25.79 -14.76 37.40
N GLY A 728 -25.65 -13.90 36.38
CA GLY A 728 -24.99 -14.22 35.12
C GLY A 728 -25.90 -14.88 34.09
N ALA A 729 -27.22 -14.85 34.28
CA ALA A 729 -28.19 -15.28 33.28
C ALA A 729 -28.47 -14.17 32.25
N VAL A 730 -28.78 -14.59 31.02
CA VAL A 730 -29.00 -13.67 29.90
C VAL A 730 -30.43 -13.13 29.95
N GLN A 731 -30.55 -11.81 30.14
CA GLN A 731 -31.80 -11.08 30.06
C GLN A 731 -31.98 -10.49 28.66
N ARG A 732 -33.22 -10.46 28.17
CA ARG A 732 -33.60 -9.92 26.85
C ARG A 732 -34.72 -8.92 26.99
N VAL A 733 -34.58 -7.79 26.30
CA VAL A 733 -35.60 -6.75 26.20
C VAL A 733 -35.95 -6.58 24.72
N ASP A 734 -37.20 -6.82 24.36
CA ASP A 734 -37.69 -6.58 23.01
C ASP A 734 -37.97 -5.07 22.83
N LEU A 735 -37.20 -4.44 21.94
CA LEU A 735 -37.28 -3.02 21.63
C LEU A 735 -38.29 -2.72 20.52
N GLY A 736 -38.97 -3.73 19.97
CA GLY A 736 -39.96 -3.60 18.91
C GLY A 736 -39.42 -3.05 17.59
N ASP A 737 -40.32 -2.85 16.62
CA ASP A 737 -40.00 -2.40 15.26
C ASP A 737 -40.21 -0.89 15.04
N GLN A 738 -40.60 -0.14 16.08
CA GLN A 738 -40.77 1.32 16.05
C GLN A 738 -39.61 2.04 16.74
N PRO A 739 -39.18 3.22 16.24
CA PRO A 739 -38.06 3.94 16.82
C PRO A 739 -38.42 4.55 18.18
N LEU A 740 -37.52 4.46 19.16
CA LEU A 740 -37.70 5.15 20.45
C LEU A 740 -37.34 6.64 20.33
N VAL A 741 -36.44 6.96 19.41
CA VAL A 741 -36.06 8.32 19.05
C VAL A 741 -36.18 8.49 17.53
N GLU A 742 -36.91 9.52 17.10
CA GLU A 742 -37.10 9.85 15.69
C GLU A 742 -36.27 11.09 15.32
N LEU A 743 -35.49 11.02 14.25
CA LEU A 743 -34.87 12.20 13.66
C LEU A 743 -35.94 13.01 12.92
N GLN A 744 -36.09 14.29 13.26
CA GLN A 744 -37.02 15.19 12.56
C GLN A 744 -36.30 15.96 11.45
N TRP A 745 -35.10 16.49 11.72
CA TRP A 745 -34.21 17.17 10.77
C TRP A 745 -32.84 17.42 11.44
N GLY A 746 -31.83 17.81 10.65
CA GLY A 746 -30.55 18.28 11.19
C GLY A 746 -29.75 19.17 10.24
N LEU A 747 -28.68 19.77 10.77
CA LEU A 747 -27.82 20.75 10.10
C LEU A 747 -26.35 20.57 10.50
N TYR A 748 -25.45 20.89 9.57
CA TYR A 748 -24.06 21.20 9.86
C TYR A 748 -23.84 22.70 9.73
N LEU A 749 -23.19 23.27 10.74
CA LEU A 749 -22.97 24.70 10.89
C LEU A 749 -21.51 24.95 11.27
N PHE A 750 -21.00 26.13 10.93
CA PHE A 750 -19.71 26.63 11.35
C PHE A 750 -19.91 27.79 12.32
N VAL A 751 -19.19 27.74 13.44
CA VAL A 751 -19.23 28.73 14.52
C VAL A 751 -17.91 29.49 14.50
N PRO A 752 -17.88 30.71 13.98
CA PRO A 752 -16.66 31.52 13.97
C PRO A 752 -16.34 32.06 15.37
N SER A 753 -15.09 32.48 15.53
CA SER A 753 -14.63 33.23 16.68
C SER A 753 -15.26 34.63 16.75
N LEU A 754 -15.18 35.28 17.91
CA LEU A 754 -15.65 36.67 18.06
C LEU A 754 -14.88 37.64 17.16
N ALA A 755 -13.60 37.36 16.87
CA ALA A 755 -12.79 38.16 15.95
C ALA A 755 -13.28 38.01 14.50
N ALA A 756 -13.48 36.77 14.04
CA ALA A 756 -13.99 36.50 12.71
C ALA A 756 -15.37 37.12 12.46
N LEU A 757 -16.27 37.12 13.46
CA LEU A 757 -17.55 37.82 13.36
C LEU A 757 -17.38 39.35 13.22
N ARG A 758 -16.43 39.95 13.94
CA ARG A 758 -16.15 41.39 13.86
C ARG A 758 -15.58 41.81 12.50
N ASP A 759 -14.88 40.90 11.83
CA ASP A 759 -14.22 41.15 10.55
C ASP A 759 -15.01 40.64 9.32
N LEU A 760 -16.23 40.14 9.52
CA LEU A 760 -17.02 39.45 8.48
C LEU A 760 -17.21 40.26 7.19
N VAL A 761 -17.35 41.59 7.28
CA VAL A 761 -17.48 42.48 6.10
C VAL A 761 -16.19 42.56 5.29
N VAL A 762 -15.01 42.39 5.91
CA VAL A 762 -13.71 42.39 5.23
C VAL A 762 -13.47 41.06 4.51
N LEU A 763 -13.95 39.96 5.09
CA LEU A 763 -13.71 38.57 4.62
C LEU A 763 -14.51 38.17 3.37
N THR A 764 -15.39 39.02 2.85
CA THR A 764 -16.37 38.72 1.78
C THR A 764 -16.07 39.43 0.43
N ARG A 765 -14.80 39.80 0.16
CA ARG A 765 -14.35 40.39 -1.13
C ARG A 765 -13.61 39.37 -2.01
N PRO A 766 -13.85 39.31 -3.34
CA PRO A 766 -13.24 38.31 -4.23
C PRO A 766 -11.84 38.70 -4.77
N PRO A 767 -10.90 37.75 -4.96
CA PRO A 767 -9.68 37.91 -5.76
C PRO A 767 -9.76 37.28 -7.17
N GLU A 768 -8.95 37.78 -8.13
CA GLU A 768 -8.90 37.38 -9.55
C GLU A 768 -8.18 36.04 -9.83
N PRO A 769 -8.56 35.28 -10.88
CA PRO A 769 -7.96 33.97 -11.21
C PRO A 769 -6.89 34.00 -12.33
N GLU A 770 -5.87 33.12 -12.25
CA GLU A 770 -4.91 32.82 -13.34
C GLU A 770 -5.18 31.47 -14.04
N PRO A 771 -4.91 31.33 -15.37
CA PRO A 771 -5.09 30.09 -16.13
C PRO A 771 -3.79 29.31 -16.40
N GLY A 772 -3.80 28.00 -16.12
CA GLY A 772 -2.71 27.06 -16.47
C GLY A 772 -3.09 26.11 -17.62
N ALA A 773 -2.29 26.09 -18.69
CA ALA A 773 -2.46 25.27 -19.90
C ALA A 773 -1.77 23.89 -19.79
N LYS A 774 -2.23 22.89 -20.57
CA LYS A 774 -1.58 21.57 -20.77
C LYS A 774 -1.12 21.39 -22.23
N THR A 775 0.06 20.79 -22.39
CA THR A 775 0.78 20.54 -23.66
C THR A 775 0.41 19.16 -24.26
N PRO A 776 0.44 18.95 -25.60
CA PRO A 776 0.05 17.69 -26.25
C PRO A 776 1.21 16.68 -26.48
N PRO A 777 0.90 15.42 -26.86
CA PRO A 777 1.84 14.28 -26.88
C PRO A 777 2.62 14.06 -28.21
N PRO A 778 3.75 13.30 -28.23
CA PRO A 778 4.57 13.10 -29.44
C PRO A 778 4.42 11.72 -30.13
N GLU A 779 4.61 11.73 -31.45
CA GLU A 779 4.98 10.61 -32.35
C GLU A 779 6.50 10.27 -32.22
N TRP A 780 6.96 9.13 -32.77
CA TRP A 780 8.40 8.79 -32.79
C TRP A 780 9.19 9.83 -33.63
N ASP A 781 10.11 10.52 -32.97
CA ASP A 781 10.93 11.57 -33.58
C ASP A 781 12.32 11.01 -33.91
N PRO A 782 12.73 10.93 -35.20
CA PRO A 782 14.10 10.63 -35.61
C PRO A 782 15.16 11.50 -34.91
N ALA A 783 14.82 12.75 -34.58
CA ALA A 783 15.66 13.69 -33.83
C ALA A 783 15.54 13.55 -32.30
N GLY A 784 14.79 12.56 -31.82
CA GLY A 784 14.61 12.27 -30.41
C GLY A 784 15.93 12.06 -29.66
N THR A 785 15.94 12.39 -28.38
CA THR A 785 17.11 12.23 -27.52
C THR A 785 17.45 10.75 -27.30
N ARG A 786 18.67 10.48 -26.83
CA ARG A 786 19.08 9.12 -26.46
C ARG A 786 18.11 8.48 -25.48
N ASP A 787 17.64 9.24 -24.49
CA ASP A 787 16.76 8.72 -23.44
C ASP A 787 15.33 8.47 -23.96
N SER A 788 14.81 9.30 -24.88
CA SER A 788 13.51 9.02 -25.53
C SER A 788 13.58 7.77 -26.40
N TRP A 789 14.70 7.53 -27.08
CA TRP A 789 14.90 6.31 -27.85
C TRP A 789 15.10 5.08 -26.99
N ARG A 790 15.79 5.20 -25.84
CA ARG A 790 15.89 4.10 -24.86
C ARG A 790 14.49 3.66 -24.41
N LEU A 791 13.57 4.59 -24.15
CA LEU A 791 12.19 4.28 -23.77
C LEU A 791 11.46 3.44 -24.84
N LEU A 792 11.72 3.68 -26.12
CA LEU A 792 11.14 2.93 -27.23
C LEU A 792 11.81 1.57 -27.44
N MET A 793 13.14 1.51 -27.33
CA MET A 793 13.95 0.35 -27.71
C MET A 793 14.12 -0.68 -26.60
N ASP A 794 14.15 -0.23 -25.34
CA ASP A 794 14.47 -1.06 -24.18
C ASP A 794 13.19 -1.59 -23.48
N ASP A 795 11.98 -1.10 -23.83
CA ASP A 795 10.67 -1.62 -23.37
C ASP A 795 10.30 -2.90 -24.16
N GLU A 796 10.08 -4.03 -23.46
CA GLU A 796 9.83 -5.34 -24.10
C GLU A 796 8.53 -5.37 -24.93
N GLN A 797 7.58 -4.48 -24.65
CA GLN A 797 6.28 -4.37 -25.29
C GLN A 797 6.28 -3.39 -26.47
N ARG A 798 7.09 -2.32 -26.41
CA ARG A 798 7.20 -1.32 -27.49
C ARG A 798 8.23 -1.72 -28.55
N SER A 799 9.37 -2.27 -28.11
CA SER A 799 10.51 -2.60 -28.96
C SER A 799 10.14 -3.50 -30.17
N PRO A 800 9.28 -4.53 -30.06
CA PRO A 800 8.90 -5.36 -31.22
C PRO A 800 8.21 -4.57 -32.34
N ALA A 801 7.37 -3.58 -31.99
CA ALA A 801 6.69 -2.74 -32.97
C ALA A 801 7.67 -1.79 -33.65
N VAL A 802 8.60 -1.21 -32.89
CA VAL A 802 9.68 -0.36 -33.44
C VAL A 802 10.55 -1.17 -34.40
N TRP A 803 11.01 -2.36 -33.99
CA TRP A 803 11.79 -3.25 -34.86
C TRP A 803 11.03 -3.71 -36.11
N ALA A 804 9.71 -3.91 -36.03
CA ALA A 804 8.89 -4.20 -37.20
C ALA A 804 8.86 -3.02 -38.19
N GLN A 805 8.79 -1.78 -37.70
CA GLN A 805 8.91 -0.59 -38.53
C GLN A 805 10.31 -0.47 -39.15
N VAL A 806 11.38 -0.75 -38.39
CA VAL A 806 12.77 -0.76 -38.90
C VAL A 806 12.93 -1.79 -40.04
N ARG A 807 12.35 -3.00 -39.91
CA ARG A 807 12.39 -4.01 -40.97
C ARG A 807 11.64 -3.58 -42.24
N ALA A 808 10.58 -2.78 -42.09
CA ALA A 808 9.80 -2.25 -43.20
C ALA A 808 10.52 -1.11 -43.96
N GLN A 809 11.56 -0.50 -43.38
CA GLN A 809 12.36 0.53 -44.05
C GLN A 809 13.27 -0.08 -45.14
N PRO A 810 13.67 0.69 -46.17
CA PRO A 810 14.60 0.23 -47.20
C PRO A 810 15.89 -0.35 -46.60
N GLY A 811 16.23 -1.58 -46.99
CA GLY A 811 17.42 -2.28 -46.48
C GLY A 811 17.28 -2.83 -45.05
N GLY A 812 16.09 -2.78 -44.45
CA GLY A 812 15.83 -3.29 -43.09
C GLY A 812 16.56 -2.51 -42.00
N GLN A 813 16.77 -1.21 -42.22
CA GLN A 813 17.57 -0.33 -41.38
C GLN A 813 16.93 1.06 -41.24
N ALA A 814 17.08 1.71 -40.08
CA ALA A 814 16.54 3.04 -39.80
C ALA A 814 17.51 3.88 -38.96
N ARG A 815 17.51 5.19 -39.18
CA ARG A 815 18.38 6.12 -38.45
C ARG A 815 17.64 6.74 -37.25
N ALA A 816 18.26 6.68 -36.07
CA ALA A 816 17.79 7.34 -34.86
C ALA A 816 18.89 8.29 -34.37
N ASP A 817 18.78 9.60 -34.60
CA ASP A 817 19.91 10.53 -34.43
C ASP A 817 20.44 10.58 -32.97
N GLY A 818 19.58 10.35 -31.97
CA GLY A 818 19.98 10.23 -30.56
C GLY A 818 20.45 8.84 -30.10
N TYR A 819 20.27 7.78 -30.90
CA TYR A 819 20.48 6.38 -30.47
C TYR A 819 21.42 5.58 -31.40
N GLY A 820 21.62 6.03 -32.64
CA GLY A 820 22.45 5.37 -33.64
C GLY A 820 21.67 4.81 -34.84
N GLN A 821 22.36 4.03 -35.67
CA GLN A 821 21.78 3.32 -36.80
C GLN A 821 21.17 2.00 -36.32
N LEU A 822 19.86 1.83 -36.46
CA LEU A 822 19.16 0.58 -36.16
C LEU A 822 19.21 -0.35 -37.38
N VAL A 823 19.62 -1.59 -37.17
CA VAL A 823 19.70 -2.64 -38.21
C VAL A 823 18.90 -3.85 -37.74
N GLY A 824 17.74 -4.07 -38.35
CA GLY A 824 16.76 -5.06 -37.89
C GLY A 824 16.45 -6.18 -38.88
N GLY A 825 16.74 -5.98 -40.17
CA GLY A 825 16.49 -6.97 -41.23
C GLY A 825 17.56 -8.07 -41.27
N LEU A 826 17.16 -9.32 -41.56
CA LEU A 826 18.05 -10.49 -41.52
C LEU A 826 19.33 -10.32 -42.37
N ALA A 827 19.19 -9.87 -43.62
CA ALA A 827 20.33 -9.68 -44.53
C ALA A 827 21.30 -8.60 -44.03
N ALA A 828 20.78 -7.49 -43.51
CA ALA A 828 21.59 -6.40 -42.99
C ALA A 828 22.27 -6.78 -41.66
N VAL A 829 21.57 -7.48 -40.78
CA VAL A 829 22.14 -8.03 -39.53
C VAL A 829 23.29 -8.98 -39.85
N LYS A 830 23.13 -9.89 -40.81
CA LYS A 830 24.22 -10.77 -41.26
C LYS A 830 25.42 -9.97 -41.77
N ALA A 831 25.20 -9.00 -42.66
CA ALA A 831 26.28 -8.17 -43.19
C ALA A 831 27.11 -7.49 -42.07
N VAL A 832 26.44 -6.94 -41.05
CA VAL A 832 27.13 -6.32 -39.89
C VAL A 832 27.94 -7.34 -39.08
N LEU A 833 27.44 -8.56 -38.90
CA LEU A 833 28.12 -9.61 -38.12
C LEU A 833 29.28 -10.26 -38.87
N GLN A 834 29.22 -10.29 -40.20
CA GLN A 834 30.22 -10.91 -41.07
C GLN A 834 31.42 -10.01 -41.37
N ASP A 835 31.26 -8.70 -41.19
CA ASP A 835 32.36 -7.74 -41.30
C ASP A 835 33.44 -8.02 -40.25
N ASP A 836 34.69 -8.07 -40.69
CA ASP A 836 35.84 -8.42 -39.86
C ASP A 836 36.56 -7.18 -39.29
N GLY A 837 35.99 -5.99 -39.50
CA GLY A 837 36.49 -4.69 -39.04
C GLY A 837 37.28 -3.93 -40.10
N ALA A 838 37.47 -4.49 -41.29
CA ALA A 838 38.24 -3.86 -42.36
C ALA A 838 37.44 -2.84 -43.17
N ASP A 839 36.11 -2.99 -43.26
CA ASP A 839 35.30 -2.26 -44.23
C ASP A 839 34.31 -1.27 -43.59
N GLN A 840 33.26 -1.76 -42.92
CA GLN A 840 32.13 -0.91 -42.50
C GLN A 840 31.84 -0.96 -41.00
N TYR A 841 32.09 -2.09 -40.33
CA TYR A 841 31.69 -2.29 -38.93
C TYR A 841 32.81 -2.90 -38.09
N SER A 842 33.09 -2.29 -36.93
CA SER A 842 34.18 -2.64 -36.03
C SER A 842 33.68 -3.02 -34.63
N VAL A 843 34.36 -3.98 -33.98
CA VAL A 843 34.14 -4.32 -32.55
C VAL A 843 35.00 -3.48 -31.59
N ALA A 844 35.83 -2.56 -32.07
CA ALA A 844 36.72 -1.76 -31.22
C ALA A 844 35.98 -0.94 -30.14
N GLY A 845 34.67 -0.69 -30.32
CA GLY A 845 33.81 -0.15 -29.27
C GLY A 845 33.70 -1.04 -28.02
N TYR A 846 33.63 -2.36 -28.18
CA TYR A 846 33.74 -3.31 -27.08
C TYR A 846 35.14 -3.26 -26.47
N GLY A 847 36.19 -3.20 -27.31
CA GLY A 847 37.57 -3.11 -26.87
C GLY A 847 37.84 -1.92 -25.96
N LEU A 848 37.29 -0.74 -26.29
CA LEU A 848 37.39 0.45 -25.46
C LEU A 848 36.79 0.22 -24.06
N ARG A 849 35.57 -0.33 -23.98
CA ARG A 849 34.91 -0.60 -22.69
C ARG A 849 35.58 -1.72 -21.89
N MET A 850 36.12 -2.72 -22.57
CA MET A 850 36.89 -3.79 -21.93
C MET A 850 38.20 -3.25 -21.36
N LYS A 851 38.90 -2.38 -22.08
CA LYS A 851 40.15 -1.75 -21.62
C LYS A 851 39.98 -1.05 -20.28
N ASP A 852 38.87 -0.34 -20.10
CA ASP A 852 38.55 0.41 -18.88
C ASP A 852 38.02 -0.48 -17.72
N THR A 853 37.77 -1.77 -17.98
CA THR A 853 37.20 -2.68 -16.98
C THR A 853 38.09 -3.90 -16.74
N ILE A 854 38.00 -4.91 -17.60
CA ILE A 854 38.68 -6.21 -17.46
C ILE A 854 39.97 -6.34 -18.28
N GLY A 855 40.34 -5.30 -19.03
CA GLY A 855 41.45 -5.29 -19.98
C GLY A 855 41.05 -5.73 -21.39
N LEU A 856 41.76 -5.20 -22.38
CA LEU A 856 41.54 -5.48 -23.80
C LEU A 856 41.92 -6.93 -24.11
N ASN A 857 40.99 -7.67 -24.70
CA ASN A 857 41.15 -9.07 -25.11
C ASN A 857 40.54 -9.28 -26.51
N LEU A 858 40.68 -10.49 -27.05
CA LEU A 858 40.27 -10.85 -28.42
C LEU A 858 38.83 -10.47 -28.80
N LEU A 859 37.90 -10.40 -27.84
CA LEU A 859 36.49 -10.07 -28.09
C LEU A 859 36.28 -8.59 -28.49
N GLY A 860 37.25 -7.74 -28.19
CA GLY A 860 37.24 -6.31 -28.50
C GLY A 860 38.23 -5.90 -29.60
N LEU A 861 38.78 -6.87 -30.33
CA LEU A 861 39.76 -6.67 -31.39
C LEU A 861 39.19 -7.12 -32.73
N ASP A 862 39.37 -6.35 -33.79
CA ASP A 862 39.05 -6.67 -35.19
C ASP A 862 40.16 -7.47 -35.87
N ARG A 863 39.88 -8.14 -36.99
CA ARG A 863 40.80 -9.11 -37.61
C ARG A 863 42.19 -8.55 -37.90
N GLY A 864 42.24 -7.28 -38.33
CA GLY A 864 43.48 -6.56 -38.61
C GLY A 864 44.25 -6.07 -37.37
N ASP A 865 43.67 -6.13 -36.18
CA ASP A 865 44.27 -5.54 -34.98
C ASP A 865 45.51 -6.32 -34.52
N PRO A 866 46.58 -5.61 -34.09
CA PRO A 866 47.80 -6.23 -33.59
C PRO A 866 47.53 -7.21 -32.44
N GLY A 867 48.04 -8.43 -32.57
CA GLY A 867 47.95 -9.46 -31.54
C GLY A 867 46.65 -10.25 -31.52
N ARG A 868 45.60 -9.85 -32.25
CA ARG A 868 44.34 -10.63 -32.30
C ARG A 868 44.54 -12.01 -32.88
N ALA A 869 45.22 -12.14 -34.02
CA ALA A 869 45.42 -13.44 -34.66
C ALA A 869 46.12 -14.44 -33.73
N VAL A 870 47.08 -13.97 -32.93
CA VAL A 870 47.80 -14.78 -31.94
C VAL A 870 46.88 -15.15 -30.77
N GLN A 871 46.16 -14.18 -30.19
CA GLN A 871 45.22 -14.45 -29.10
C GLN A 871 44.09 -15.39 -29.54
N ALA A 872 43.51 -15.19 -30.72
CA ALA A 872 42.47 -16.02 -31.29
C ALA A 872 42.95 -17.47 -31.50
N ALA A 873 44.14 -17.66 -32.10
CA ALA A 873 44.72 -18.99 -32.30
C ALA A 873 45.05 -19.70 -30.98
N ALA A 874 45.42 -18.95 -29.93
CA ALA A 874 45.76 -19.51 -28.63
C ALA A 874 44.54 -19.82 -27.75
N VAL A 875 43.52 -18.96 -27.76
CA VAL A 875 42.39 -18.99 -26.81
C VAL A 875 41.15 -19.69 -27.39
N ASN A 876 40.82 -19.49 -28.66
CA ASN A 876 39.62 -20.07 -29.26
C ASN A 876 39.60 -21.61 -29.19
N PRO A 877 40.70 -22.33 -29.52
CA PRO A 877 40.71 -23.79 -29.42
C PRO A 877 40.55 -24.31 -27.99
N VAL A 878 40.92 -23.51 -26.98
CA VAL A 878 40.72 -23.86 -25.56
C VAL A 878 39.24 -23.82 -25.19
N ILE A 879 38.52 -22.80 -25.66
CA ILE A 879 37.07 -22.68 -25.44
C ILE A 879 36.32 -23.74 -26.25
N GLU A 880 36.64 -23.89 -27.54
CA GLU A 880 35.99 -24.84 -28.45
C GLU A 880 36.24 -26.30 -28.06
N GLY A 881 37.37 -26.57 -27.38
CA GLY A 881 37.67 -27.88 -26.81
C GLY A 881 36.74 -28.31 -25.66
N VAL A 882 35.91 -27.41 -25.12
CA VAL A 882 34.83 -27.76 -24.19
C VAL A 882 33.52 -27.91 -24.97
N GLU A 883 33.34 -29.10 -25.53
CA GLU A 883 32.15 -29.46 -26.30
C GLU A 883 30.87 -29.49 -25.43
N GLU A 884 29.70 -29.42 -26.07
CA GLU A 884 28.38 -29.40 -25.41
C GLU A 884 28.21 -30.55 -24.40
N LYS A 885 28.61 -31.77 -24.77
CA LYS A 885 28.57 -32.96 -23.90
C LYS A 885 29.48 -32.83 -22.68
N GLN A 886 30.72 -32.38 -22.87
CA GLN A 886 31.68 -32.24 -21.78
C GLN A 886 31.22 -31.16 -20.79
N ALA A 887 30.72 -30.03 -21.31
CA ALA A 887 30.17 -28.95 -20.49
C ALA A 887 28.98 -29.41 -19.63
N PHE A 888 28.11 -30.26 -20.18
CA PHE A 888 27.03 -30.88 -19.40
C PHE A 888 27.57 -31.77 -18.27
N ILE A 889 28.54 -32.64 -18.58
CA ILE A 889 29.13 -33.58 -17.62
C ILE A 889 29.82 -32.82 -16.46
N ASP A 890 30.55 -31.74 -16.77
CA ASP A 890 31.23 -30.92 -15.77
C ASP A 890 30.23 -30.16 -14.87
N ALA A 891 29.11 -29.70 -15.44
CA ALA A 891 28.10 -28.92 -14.73
C ALA A 891 27.19 -29.76 -13.82
N TRP A 892 26.86 -30.98 -14.23
CA TRP A 892 25.85 -31.82 -13.55
C TRP A 892 26.09 -32.02 -12.04
N PRO A 893 27.32 -32.36 -11.56
CA PRO A 893 27.58 -32.54 -10.14
C PRO A 893 27.33 -31.27 -9.32
N PHE A 894 27.67 -30.10 -9.87
CA PHE A 894 27.47 -28.81 -9.20
C PHE A 894 25.99 -28.44 -9.13
N VAL A 895 25.21 -28.72 -10.17
CA VAL A 895 23.75 -28.53 -10.14
C VAL A 895 23.13 -29.37 -9.02
N GLN A 896 23.48 -30.64 -8.93
CA GLN A 896 23.02 -31.54 -7.87
C GLN A 896 23.45 -31.07 -6.48
N GLN A 897 24.70 -30.62 -6.33
CA GLN A 897 25.23 -30.06 -5.07
C GLN A 897 24.42 -28.83 -4.63
N VAL A 898 24.16 -27.88 -5.53
CA VAL A 898 23.47 -26.63 -5.21
C VAL A 898 21.99 -26.90 -4.87
N LEU A 899 21.30 -27.75 -5.64
CA LEU A 899 19.91 -28.16 -5.35
C LEU A 899 19.79 -28.83 -3.97
N LYS A 900 20.75 -29.68 -3.62
CA LYS A 900 20.83 -30.32 -2.28
C LYS A 900 21.10 -29.31 -1.15
N GLY A 901 21.70 -28.16 -1.46
CA GLY A 901 22.01 -27.10 -0.50
C GLY A 901 20.85 -26.14 -0.15
N PHE A 902 19.74 -26.13 -0.90
CA PHE A 902 18.55 -25.35 -0.53
C PHE A 902 17.87 -25.96 0.71
N ALA A 903 17.47 -25.11 1.67
CA ALA A 903 16.79 -25.59 2.88
C ALA A 903 15.47 -26.28 2.55
N ALA A 904 15.21 -27.39 3.25
CA ALA A 904 13.93 -28.07 3.21
C ALA A 904 12.97 -27.44 4.23
N LEU A 905 11.75 -27.17 3.80
CA LEU A 905 10.62 -26.79 4.64
C LEU A 905 9.77 -28.04 4.83
N GLU A 906 9.50 -28.41 6.09
CA GLU A 906 8.56 -29.47 6.43
C GLU A 906 7.12 -29.00 6.18
N GLN A 907 6.27 -29.86 5.64
CA GLN A 907 4.84 -29.60 5.60
C GLN A 907 4.20 -29.66 7.01
N PRO A 908 3.05 -29.00 7.20
CA PRO A 908 2.34 -28.99 8.47
C PRO A 908 1.93 -30.41 8.88
N ARG A 909 1.90 -30.70 10.19
CA ARG A 909 1.36 -31.97 10.71
C ARG A 909 -0.15 -32.01 10.47
N GLY A 910 -0.67 -33.06 9.85
CA GLY A 910 -2.12 -33.22 9.63
C GLY A 910 -2.53 -33.76 8.25
N TRP A 911 -1.59 -34.14 7.38
CA TRP A 911 -1.92 -34.87 6.15
C TRP A 911 -2.57 -36.23 6.50
N PRO A 912 -3.64 -36.65 5.81
CA PRO A 912 -4.38 -37.88 6.15
C PRO A 912 -3.50 -39.14 6.28
N ASP A 913 -2.40 -39.18 5.53
CA ASP A 913 -1.52 -40.35 5.44
C ASP A 913 -0.31 -40.28 6.38
N GLY A 914 -0.16 -39.22 7.19
CA GLY A 914 0.96 -39.05 8.14
C GLY A 914 2.34 -38.79 7.52
N ASP A 915 2.41 -38.65 6.19
CA ASP A 915 3.65 -38.52 5.42
C ASP A 915 4.26 -37.10 5.52
N VAL A 916 5.49 -36.99 6.04
CA VAL A 916 6.21 -35.71 6.15
C VAL A 916 6.89 -35.41 4.83
N ARG A 917 6.23 -34.63 3.97
CA ARG A 917 6.83 -34.17 2.71
C ARG A 917 7.72 -32.97 2.94
N LEU A 918 8.98 -33.09 2.51
CA LEU A 918 9.94 -31.99 2.46
C LEU A 918 9.74 -31.18 1.17
N ARG A 919 9.66 -29.85 1.27
CA ARG A 919 9.62 -28.97 0.09
C ARG A 919 10.76 -27.98 0.13
N ARG A 920 11.44 -27.76 -1.00
CA ARG A 920 12.56 -26.82 -1.12
C ARG A 920 12.14 -25.62 -1.97
N PRO A 921 12.20 -24.38 -1.46
CA PRO A 921 12.02 -23.18 -2.27
C PRO A 921 13.29 -22.97 -3.11
N ILE A 922 13.22 -23.33 -4.39
CA ILE A 922 14.33 -23.17 -5.34
C ILE A 922 14.24 -21.80 -5.98
N GLU A 923 15.20 -20.93 -5.65
CA GLU A 923 15.34 -19.60 -6.23
C GLU A 923 16.29 -19.69 -7.43
N LEU A 924 15.78 -19.36 -8.62
CA LEU A 924 16.42 -19.65 -9.91
C LEU A 924 17.71 -18.85 -10.11
N ILE A 925 17.77 -17.60 -9.64
CA ILE A 925 18.97 -16.75 -9.76
C ILE A 925 20.11 -17.36 -8.94
N THR A 926 19.85 -17.68 -7.67
CA THR A 926 20.82 -18.28 -6.75
C THR A 926 21.29 -19.65 -7.24
N LEU A 927 20.39 -20.47 -7.79
CA LEU A 927 20.74 -21.74 -8.41
C LEU A 927 21.76 -21.52 -9.54
N SER A 928 21.44 -20.63 -10.48
CA SER A 928 22.29 -20.33 -11.63
C SER A 928 23.63 -19.73 -11.21
N GLU A 929 23.64 -18.68 -10.37
CA GLU A 929 24.87 -17.99 -9.95
C GLU A 929 25.83 -18.92 -9.21
N ARG A 930 25.32 -19.74 -8.27
CA ARG A 930 26.18 -20.68 -7.53
C ARG A 930 26.78 -21.76 -8.42
N VAL A 931 25.98 -22.34 -9.33
CA VAL A 931 26.46 -23.35 -10.28
C VAL A 931 27.52 -22.74 -11.20
N LEU A 932 27.26 -21.54 -11.75
CA LEU A 932 28.19 -20.86 -12.64
C LEU A 932 29.49 -20.45 -11.95
N GLY A 933 29.44 -20.01 -10.68
CA GLY A 933 30.64 -19.71 -9.91
C GLY A 933 31.47 -20.96 -9.58
N LEU A 934 30.82 -22.11 -9.31
CA LEU A 934 31.50 -23.38 -9.11
C LEU A 934 32.15 -23.88 -10.41
N LEU A 935 31.49 -23.69 -11.55
CA LEU A 935 32.06 -23.95 -12.86
C LEU A 935 33.23 -23.02 -13.18
N CYS A 936 33.15 -21.74 -12.81
CA CYS A 936 34.29 -20.83 -12.96
C CYS A 936 35.49 -21.28 -12.13
N ARG A 937 35.25 -21.77 -10.91
CA ARG A 937 36.31 -22.38 -10.09
C ARG A 937 36.87 -23.63 -10.76
N HIS A 938 36.01 -24.47 -11.31
CA HIS A 938 36.43 -25.71 -11.95
C HIS A 938 37.30 -25.46 -13.19
N TRP A 939 36.83 -24.63 -14.12
CA TRP A 939 37.53 -24.39 -15.39
C TRP A 939 38.63 -23.33 -15.32
N PHE A 940 38.47 -22.30 -14.49
CA PHE A 940 39.40 -21.16 -14.44
C PHE A 940 40.20 -21.08 -13.14
N GLY A 941 39.83 -21.85 -12.11
CA GLY A 941 40.43 -21.78 -10.78
C GLY A 941 39.95 -20.59 -9.93
N LEU A 942 38.98 -19.82 -10.43
CA LEU A 942 38.49 -18.57 -9.83
C LEU A 942 37.00 -18.66 -9.51
N PRO A 943 36.56 -18.43 -8.26
CA PRO A 943 37.36 -18.03 -7.10
C PRO A 943 38.18 -19.21 -6.51
N PRO A 944 39.43 -19.00 -6.03
CA PRO A 944 40.25 -20.10 -5.52
C PRO A 944 39.70 -20.65 -4.19
N ALA A 945 40.02 -21.92 -3.89
CA ALA A 945 39.70 -22.52 -2.60
C ALA A 945 40.74 -22.09 -1.54
N GLY A 946 40.30 -21.86 -0.29
CA GLY A 946 41.20 -21.49 0.81
C GLY A 946 40.55 -20.54 1.82
N ALA A 947 41.26 -20.25 2.92
CA ALA A 947 40.78 -19.37 3.99
C ALA A 947 40.77 -17.88 3.58
N ASP A 948 41.68 -17.45 2.68
CA ASP A 948 41.80 -16.07 2.22
C ASP A 948 41.88 -15.95 0.68
N PRO A 949 40.81 -16.29 -0.07
CA PRO A 949 40.87 -16.31 -1.54
C PRO A 949 40.89 -14.90 -2.14
N CYS A 950 41.47 -14.67 -3.33
CA CYS A 950 41.47 -13.35 -3.98
C CYS A 950 40.09 -12.90 -4.49
N MET A 951 39.13 -13.83 -4.55
CA MET A 951 37.77 -13.68 -5.05
C MET A 951 36.87 -14.65 -4.28
N VAL A 952 35.58 -14.37 -4.14
CA VAL A 952 34.63 -15.23 -3.40
C VAL A 952 33.51 -15.76 -4.30
N LEU A 953 33.00 -16.95 -3.96
CA LEU A 953 31.86 -17.57 -4.65
C LEU A 953 30.57 -16.96 -4.11
N ASP A 954 30.01 -15.99 -4.81
CA ASP A 954 28.79 -15.31 -4.36
C ASP A 954 28.08 -14.59 -5.51
N GLY A 955 26.80 -14.25 -5.27
CA GLY A 955 25.95 -13.51 -6.19
C GLY A 955 26.26 -12.03 -6.27
N ARG A 956 25.38 -11.26 -6.94
CA ARG A 956 25.55 -9.80 -7.07
C ARG A 956 25.56 -9.09 -5.71
N PRO A 957 26.49 -8.16 -5.45
CA PRO A 957 26.45 -7.35 -4.24
C PRO A 957 25.30 -6.33 -4.28
N ASP A 958 24.66 -6.09 -3.13
CA ASP A 958 23.67 -5.03 -2.99
C ASP A 958 24.31 -3.65 -3.31
N ALA A 959 23.50 -2.67 -3.74
CA ALA A 959 23.99 -1.32 -4.06
C ALA A 959 24.77 -0.65 -2.90
N GLY A 960 24.44 -0.98 -1.65
CA GLY A 960 25.17 -0.49 -0.47
C GLY A 960 26.51 -1.17 -0.19
N GLN A 961 26.85 -2.23 -0.91
CA GLN A 961 28.08 -3.03 -0.75
C GLN A 961 29.05 -2.84 -1.93
N LEU A 962 28.77 -1.90 -2.84
CA LEU A 962 29.61 -1.65 -4.01
C LEU A 962 31.05 -1.32 -3.59
N GLY A 963 32.01 -2.04 -4.18
CA GLY A 963 33.44 -1.86 -3.89
C GLY A 963 33.92 -2.43 -2.54
N GLN A 964 33.03 -2.96 -1.70
CA GLN A 964 33.39 -3.52 -0.40
C GLN A 964 33.77 -5.00 -0.50
N GLY A 965 34.67 -5.45 0.38
CA GLY A 965 35.10 -6.85 0.45
C GLY A 965 35.89 -7.33 -0.76
N LYS A 966 35.82 -8.64 -1.04
CA LYS A 966 36.48 -9.28 -2.18
C LYS A 966 35.54 -9.37 -3.38
N PRO A 967 36.07 -9.38 -4.63
CA PRO A 967 35.25 -9.53 -5.82
C PRO A 967 34.44 -10.82 -5.79
N ARG A 968 33.18 -10.75 -6.22
CA ARG A 968 32.24 -11.89 -6.23
C ARG A 968 32.14 -12.51 -7.62
N CYS A 969 32.30 -13.83 -7.71
CA CYS A 969 32.11 -14.57 -8.96
C CYS A 969 30.94 -15.56 -8.84
N PRO A 970 29.93 -15.48 -9.74
CA PRO A 970 29.89 -14.64 -10.93
C PRO A 970 29.34 -13.21 -10.72
N GLY A 971 28.95 -12.83 -9.50
CA GLY A 971 28.18 -11.61 -9.20
C GLY A 971 28.67 -10.31 -9.88
N GLU A 972 29.96 -9.99 -9.78
CA GLU A 972 30.51 -8.74 -10.34
C GLU A 972 30.71 -8.77 -11.87
N LEU A 973 30.54 -9.94 -12.52
CA LEU A 973 30.68 -10.06 -13.98
C LEU A 973 29.45 -9.56 -14.74
N PHE A 974 28.28 -9.53 -14.10
CA PHE A 974 27.02 -9.16 -14.76
C PHE A 974 26.97 -7.68 -15.16
N SER A 975 27.42 -6.78 -14.29
CA SER A 975 27.46 -5.34 -14.57
C SER A 975 28.49 -5.02 -15.67
N VAL A 976 29.66 -5.67 -15.61
CA VAL A 976 30.74 -5.52 -16.60
C VAL A 976 30.31 -6.03 -17.97
N SER A 977 29.61 -7.17 -18.01
CA SER A 977 29.08 -7.73 -19.25
C SER A 977 28.03 -6.81 -19.86
N ARG A 978 27.09 -6.32 -19.06
CA ARG A 978 26.06 -5.37 -19.52
C ARG A 978 26.67 -4.05 -19.98
N ASN A 979 27.65 -3.52 -19.26
CA ASN A 979 28.38 -2.32 -19.66
C ASN A 979 29.08 -2.52 -21.01
N THR A 980 29.65 -3.70 -21.26
CA THR A 980 30.40 -3.97 -22.48
C THR A 980 29.49 -4.16 -23.69
N PHE A 981 28.49 -5.03 -23.56
CA PHE A 981 27.72 -5.53 -24.71
C PHE A 981 26.37 -4.82 -24.93
N ALA A 982 25.84 -4.05 -23.97
CA ALA A 982 24.64 -3.25 -24.21
C ALA A 982 24.95 -2.04 -25.11
N PRO A 983 24.11 -1.69 -26.10
CA PRO A 983 24.35 -0.53 -26.96
C PRO A 983 24.53 0.76 -26.19
N HIS A 984 23.65 1.03 -25.22
CA HIS A 984 23.65 2.21 -24.37
C HIS A 984 23.37 1.81 -22.91
N PRO A 985 24.37 1.32 -22.17
CA PRO A 985 24.18 0.99 -20.75
C PRO A 985 23.77 2.25 -19.98
N ASN A 986 22.99 2.06 -18.92
CA ASN A 986 22.63 3.18 -18.06
C ASN A 986 23.80 3.59 -17.16
N ARG A 987 23.70 4.80 -16.60
CA ARG A 987 24.75 5.39 -15.76
C ARG A 987 25.13 4.51 -14.57
N MET A 988 24.16 3.84 -13.95
CA MET A 988 24.43 2.97 -12.80
C MET A 988 25.22 1.72 -13.20
N VAL A 989 24.91 1.12 -14.36
CA VAL A 989 25.68 0.00 -14.92
C VAL A 989 27.11 0.44 -15.27
N GLU A 990 27.28 1.61 -15.90
CA GLU A 990 28.60 2.18 -16.21
C GLU A 990 29.44 2.41 -14.93
N GLN A 991 28.84 3.01 -13.90
CA GLN A 991 29.48 3.26 -12.61
C GLN A 991 29.87 1.96 -11.90
N ARG A 992 28.96 0.98 -11.81
CA ARG A 992 29.25 -0.30 -11.18
C ARG A 992 30.36 -1.04 -11.93
N ALA A 993 30.28 -1.11 -13.25
CA ALA A 993 31.29 -1.78 -14.06
C ALA A 993 32.69 -1.12 -13.93
N GLY A 994 32.75 0.21 -13.80
CA GLY A 994 34.00 0.93 -13.56
C GLY A 994 34.66 0.62 -12.21
N VAL A 995 33.91 0.09 -11.24
CA VAL A 995 34.44 -0.36 -9.94
C VAL A 995 34.68 -1.86 -9.93
N GLU A 996 33.69 -2.64 -10.36
CA GLU A 996 33.67 -4.10 -10.31
C GLU A 996 34.67 -4.73 -11.32
N GLY A 997 34.79 -4.17 -12.53
CA GLY A 997 35.69 -4.65 -13.57
C GLY A 997 37.17 -4.64 -13.17
N PRO A 998 37.74 -3.48 -12.77
CA PRO A 998 39.13 -3.39 -12.36
C PRO A 998 39.46 -4.28 -11.15
N ARG A 999 38.52 -4.40 -10.20
CA ARG A 999 38.66 -5.31 -9.05
C ARG A 999 38.71 -6.78 -9.48
N MET A 1000 37.85 -7.19 -10.42
CA MET A 1000 37.88 -8.52 -11.02
C MET A 1000 39.21 -8.78 -11.74
N LYS A 1001 39.70 -7.83 -12.55
CA LYS A 1001 41.01 -7.93 -13.23
C LYS A 1001 42.16 -8.09 -12.23
N ALA A 1002 42.16 -7.30 -11.16
CA ALA A 1002 43.17 -7.39 -10.11
C ALA A 1002 43.15 -8.75 -9.40
N ALA A 1003 41.97 -9.32 -9.16
CA ALA A 1003 41.84 -10.66 -8.56
C ALA A 1003 42.34 -11.78 -9.50
N VAL A 1004 42.12 -11.65 -10.80
CA VAL A 1004 42.67 -12.55 -11.83
C VAL A 1004 44.20 -12.46 -11.84
N ALA A 1005 44.77 -11.25 -11.89
CA ALA A 1005 46.22 -11.04 -11.86
C ALA A 1005 46.85 -11.65 -10.60
N LYS A 1006 46.28 -11.34 -9.41
CA LYS A 1006 46.72 -11.91 -8.14
C LYS A 1006 46.63 -13.44 -8.11
N TYR A 1007 45.62 -14.03 -8.74
CA TYR A 1007 45.51 -15.48 -8.84
C TYR A 1007 46.62 -16.09 -9.71
N LEU A 1008 46.92 -15.46 -10.85
CA LEU A 1008 47.99 -15.89 -11.76
C LEU A 1008 49.38 -15.77 -11.13
N GLU A 1009 49.66 -14.70 -10.38
CA GLU A 1009 50.91 -14.52 -9.64
C GLU A 1009 51.16 -15.60 -8.60
N ASN A 1010 50.10 -16.08 -7.95
CA ASN A 1010 50.18 -17.09 -6.89
C ASN A 1010 50.14 -18.54 -7.40
N ARG A 1011 50.08 -18.76 -8.73
CA ARG A 1011 50.17 -20.11 -9.30
C ARG A 1011 51.62 -20.61 -9.27
N THR A 1012 51.83 -21.77 -8.66
CA THR A 1012 53.16 -22.41 -8.59
C THR A 1012 53.56 -22.99 -9.96
N PRO A 1013 54.69 -22.54 -10.56
CA PRO A 1013 55.19 -23.14 -11.80
C PRO A 1013 55.58 -24.61 -11.60
N GLY A 1014 55.22 -25.49 -12.54
CA GLY A 1014 55.69 -26.88 -12.58
C GLY A 1014 54.82 -27.93 -11.87
N VAL A 1015 53.68 -27.55 -11.28
CA VAL A 1015 52.67 -28.52 -10.80
C VAL A 1015 51.79 -28.95 -11.99
N PRO A 1016 51.60 -30.25 -12.28
CA PRO A 1016 50.69 -30.69 -13.33
C PRO A 1016 49.26 -30.20 -13.06
N ALA A 1017 48.73 -29.36 -13.94
CA ALA A 1017 47.34 -28.91 -13.85
C ALA A 1017 46.38 -30.02 -14.31
N PRO A 1018 45.17 -30.12 -13.73
CA PRO A 1018 44.16 -31.03 -14.21
C PRO A 1018 43.78 -30.76 -15.68
N ALA A 1019 43.36 -31.79 -16.42
CA ALA A 1019 42.98 -31.66 -17.83
C ALA A 1019 41.83 -30.68 -18.12
N HIS A 1020 41.03 -30.35 -17.10
CA HIS A 1020 39.92 -29.38 -17.17
C HIS A 1020 40.33 -27.93 -16.88
N ASP A 1021 41.59 -27.68 -16.49
CA ASP A 1021 42.10 -26.33 -16.19
C ASP A 1021 42.33 -25.53 -17.49
N LEU A 1022 41.34 -24.74 -17.88
CA LEU A 1022 41.40 -23.89 -19.06
C LEU A 1022 42.40 -22.75 -18.89
N THR A 1023 42.56 -22.23 -17.67
CA THR A 1023 43.55 -21.19 -17.37
C THR A 1023 44.97 -21.69 -17.67
N GLN A 1024 45.31 -22.93 -17.32
CA GLN A 1024 46.63 -23.47 -17.63
C GLN A 1024 46.84 -23.63 -19.14
N LYS A 1025 45.84 -24.13 -19.87
CA LYS A 1025 45.92 -24.26 -21.33
C LYS A 1025 46.14 -22.91 -22.02
N ILE A 1026 45.52 -21.85 -21.52
CA ILE A 1026 45.71 -20.48 -22.03
C ILE A 1026 47.13 -19.98 -21.74
N ILE A 1027 47.64 -20.20 -20.52
CA ILE A 1027 49.02 -19.86 -20.15
C ILE A 1027 49.98 -20.56 -21.11
N ASP A 1028 49.82 -21.87 -21.31
CA ASP A 1028 50.71 -22.68 -22.15
C ASP A 1028 50.66 -22.22 -23.61
N ASN A 1029 49.46 -22.01 -24.17
CA ASN A 1029 49.29 -21.57 -25.55
C ASN A 1029 49.83 -20.16 -25.78
N LEU A 1030 49.45 -19.17 -24.95
CA LEU A 1030 49.92 -17.79 -25.12
C LEU A 1030 51.42 -17.65 -24.86
N SER A 1031 51.97 -18.35 -23.87
CA SER A 1031 53.42 -18.32 -23.62
C SER A 1031 54.22 -18.90 -24.78
N ARG A 1032 53.69 -19.94 -25.44
CA ARG A 1032 54.29 -20.53 -26.65
C ARG A 1032 54.14 -19.60 -27.86
N ASP A 1033 52.93 -19.13 -28.12
CA ASP A 1033 52.58 -18.43 -29.37
C ASP A 1033 53.05 -16.96 -29.35
N MET A 1034 53.27 -16.38 -28.16
CA MET A 1034 53.82 -15.04 -27.95
C MET A 1034 55.27 -15.05 -27.45
N ALA A 1035 56.03 -16.16 -27.56
CA ALA A 1035 57.38 -16.28 -27.01
C ALA A 1035 58.40 -15.21 -27.46
N ARG A 1036 58.11 -14.47 -28.54
CA ARG A 1036 58.92 -13.35 -29.06
C ARG A 1036 58.56 -11.98 -28.47
N GLN A 1037 57.50 -11.89 -27.68
CA GLN A 1037 57.02 -10.68 -27.01
C GLN A 1037 57.67 -10.53 -25.63
N PRO A 1038 57.74 -9.31 -25.06
CA PRO A 1038 58.24 -9.11 -23.71
C PRO A 1038 57.37 -9.85 -22.67
N PRO A 1039 57.96 -10.39 -21.58
CA PRO A 1039 57.23 -11.16 -20.57
C PRO A 1039 56.00 -10.45 -20.00
N GLU A 1040 56.07 -9.13 -19.83
CA GLU A 1040 54.95 -8.31 -19.34
C GLU A 1040 53.76 -8.33 -20.31
N ALA A 1041 54.00 -8.27 -21.62
CA ALA A 1041 52.93 -8.34 -22.62
C ALA A 1041 52.29 -9.73 -22.69
N ILE A 1042 53.06 -10.79 -22.44
CA ILE A 1042 52.54 -12.17 -22.35
C ILE A 1042 51.65 -12.31 -21.11
N GLN A 1043 52.11 -11.82 -19.95
CA GLN A 1043 51.33 -11.84 -18.71
C GLN A 1043 50.04 -11.03 -18.81
N GLU A 1044 50.09 -9.85 -19.44
CA GLU A 1044 48.89 -9.04 -19.67
C GLU A 1044 47.91 -9.75 -20.60
N ALA A 1045 48.39 -10.34 -21.71
CA ALA A 1045 47.54 -11.09 -22.63
C ALA A 1045 46.87 -12.30 -21.94
N ILE A 1046 47.59 -13.02 -21.08
CA ILE A 1046 47.03 -14.12 -20.27
C ILE A 1046 45.96 -13.59 -19.32
N SER A 1047 46.27 -12.54 -18.54
CA SER A 1047 45.36 -11.95 -17.55
C SER A 1047 44.06 -11.45 -18.20
N ASN A 1048 44.18 -10.68 -19.28
CA ASN A 1048 43.03 -10.15 -20.02
C ASN A 1048 42.21 -11.27 -20.70
N SER A 1049 42.86 -12.34 -21.18
CA SER A 1049 42.15 -13.48 -21.79
C SER A 1049 41.33 -14.28 -20.77
N VAL A 1050 41.90 -14.55 -19.59
CA VAL A 1050 41.18 -15.23 -18.50
C VAL A 1050 40.01 -14.37 -18.01
N ALA A 1051 40.23 -13.05 -17.83
CA ALA A 1051 39.16 -12.13 -17.45
C ALA A 1051 38.07 -12.02 -18.53
N GLY A 1052 38.44 -12.04 -19.82
CA GLY A 1052 37.50 -12.06 -20.95
C GLY A 1052 36.64 -13.32 -21.00
N MET A 1053 37.20 -14.49 -20.69
CA MET A 1053 36.44 -15.74 -20.62
C MET A 1053 35.47 -15.75 -19.44
N LEU A 1054 35.89 -15.24 -18.27
CA LEU A 1054 35.00 -15.00 -17.14
C LEU A 1054 33.88 -14.01 -17.50
N LEU A 1055 34.13 -13.00 -18.34
CA LEU A 1055 33.10 -12.07 -18.77
C LEU A 1055 32.07 -12.70 -19.72
N GLY A 1056 32.52 -13.52 -20.67
CA GLY A 1056 31.68 -14.06 -21.74
C GLY A 1056 30.77 -15.23 -21.32
N PHE A 1057 31.21 -16.09 -20.39
CA PHE A 1057 30.53 -17.33 -20.08
C PHE A 1057 29.34 -17.18 -19.09
N PRO A 1058 29.53 -16.80 -17.81
CA PRO A 1058 28.45 -16.80 -16.81
C PRO A 1058 27.27 -15.88 -17.13
N PRO A 1059 27.46 -14.60 -17.52
CA PRO A 1059 26.34 -13.70 -17.84
C PRO A 1059 25.42 -14.24 -18.95
N THR A 1060 26.01 -14.83 -19.98
CA THR A 1060 25.29 -15.36 -21.15
C THR A 1060 24.45 -16.59 -20.78
N VAL A 1061 25.02 -17.54 -20.05
CA VAL A 1061 24.30 -18.75 -19.60
C VAL A 1061 23.21 -18.40 -18.59
N HIS A 1062 23.51 -17.51 -17.64
CA HIS A 1062 22.55 -17.05 -16.64
C HIS A 1062 21.33 -16.38 -17.28
N GLY A 1063 21.55 -15.45 -18.21
CA GLY A 1063 20.49 -14.72 -18.91
C GLY A 1063 19.56 -15.66 -19.69
N ASN A 1064 20.14 -16.62 -20.43
CA ASN A 1064 19.35 -17.60 -21.18
C ASN A 1064 18.59 -18.56 -20.25
N PHE A 1065 19.19 -19.03 -19.16
CA PHE A 1065 18.52 -19.91 -18.18
C PHE A 1065 17.27 -19.26 -17.59
N LEU A 1066 17.38 -18.00 -17.13
CA LEU A 1066 16.26 -17.27 -16.54
C LEU A 1066 15.18 -16.95 -17.58
N GLN A 1067 15.57 -16.54 -18.78
CA GLN A 1067 14.62 -16.21 -19.84
C GLN A 1067 13.80 -17.44 -20.28
N VAL A 1068 14.44 -18.61 -20.40
CA VAL A 1068 13.76 -19.85 -20.76
C VAL A 1068 12.75 -20.25 -19.69
N LEU A 1069 13.15 -20.24 -18.42
CA LEU A 1069 12.23 -20.60 -17.32
C LEU A 1069 11.10 -19.59 -17.14
N LYS A 1070 11.36 -18.29 -17.28
CA LYS A 1070 10.33 -17.24 -17.27
C LYS A 1070 9.22 -17.58 -18.27
N LEU A 1071 9.59 -17.83 -19.54
CA LEU A 1071 8.63 -18.12 -20.61
C LEU A 1071 7.87 -19.42 -20.37
N TRP A 1072 8.52 -20.49 -19.93
CA TRP A 1072 7.84 -21.76 -19.66
C TRP A 1072 6.84 -21.67 -18.50
N ILE A 1073 7.12 -20.82 -17.51
CA ILE A 1073 6.20 -20.56 -16.39
C ILE A 1073 5.02 -19.70 -16.86
N GLU A 1074 5.29 -18.61 -17.59
CA GLU A 1074 4.27 -17.68 -18.10
C GLU A 1074 3.32 -18.34 -19.11
N GLU A 1075 3.83 -19.22 -19.96
CA GLU A 1075 3.06 -19.95 -20.97
C GLU A 1075 2.40 -21.23 -20.43
N GLY A 1076 2.70 -21.62 -19.19
CA GLY A 1076 2.18 -22.85 -18.58
C GLY A 1076 2.73 -24.15 -19.18
N THR A 1077 3.84 -24.09 -19.92
CA THR A 1077 4.45 -25.23 -20.62
C THR A 1077 5.51 -25.97 -19.78
N LEU A 1078 5.89 -25.43 -18.62
CA LEU A 1078 6.91 -26.03 -17.74
C LEU A 1078 6.64 -27.52 -17.43
N TRP A 1079 5.39 -27.88 -17.11
CA TRP A 1079 5.06 -29.26 -16.75
C TRP A 1079 5.02 -30.21 -17.94
N SER A 1080 4.56 -29.76 -19.11
CA SER A 1080 4.66 -30.57 -20.33
C SER A 1080 6.13 -30.84 -20.68
N HIS A 1081 7.01 -29.86 -20.47
CA HIS A 1081 8.45 -30.04 -20.68
C HIS A 1081 9.07 -30.96 -19.62
N GLN A 1082 8.69 -30.82 -18.34
CA GLN A 1082 9.13 -31.75 -17.28
C GLN A 1082 8.74 -33.19 -17.61
N ARG A 1083 7.48 -33.40 -18.02
CA ARG A 1083 6.99 -34.72 -18.37
C ARG A 1083 7.70 -35.31 -19.59
N ALA A 1084 7.93 -34.51 -20.63
CA ALA A 1084 8.69 -34.94 -21.81
C ALA A 1084 10.12 -35.36 -21.45
N VAL A 1085 10.75 -34.65 -20.51
CA VAL A 1085 12.06 -35.02 -19.97
C VAL A 1085 12.01 -36.32 -19.17
N ASP A 1086 11.01 -36.50 -18.31
CA ASP A 1086 10.84 -37.73 -17.52
C ASP A 1086 10.61 -38.96 -18.42
N ASP A 1087 9.73 -38.83 -19.43
CA ASP A 1087 9.39 -39.91 -20.36
C ASP A 1087 10.60 -40.27 -21.25
N ALA A 1088 11.38 -39.28 -21.71
CA ALA A 1088 12.59 -39.52 -22.49
C ALA A 1088 13.76 -40.06 -21.65
N ALA A 1089 13.80 -39.74 -20.35
CA ALA A 1089 14.78 -40.28 -19.41
C ALA A 1089 14.43 -41.71 -18.93
N GLY A 1090 13.24 -42.22 -19.25
CA GLY A 1090 12.90 -43.64 -19.37
C GLY A 1090 13.45 -44.58 -18.27
N VAL A 1091 12.81 -44.55 -17.09
CA VAL A 1091 12.81 -45.57 -16.02
C VAL A 1091 14.14 -45.78 -15.27
N GLN A 1092 14.36 -44.97 -14.21
CA GLN A 1092 15.06 -45.26 -12.94
C GLN A 1092 16.48 -45.88 -12.93
N ALA A 1093 17.00 -46.40 -14.04
CA ALA A 1093 18.24 -47.19 -14.10
C ALA A 1093 19.49 -46.32 -14.38
N CYS A 1094 19.32 -45.10 -14.89
CA CYS A 1094 20.44 -44.23 -15.29
C CYS A 1094 20.89 -43.28 -14.17
N HIS A 1095 20.17 -43.24 -13.03
CA HIS A 1095 20.45 -42.28 -11.97
C HIS A 1095 21.79 -42.61 -11.30
N ALA A 1096 22.77 -41.72 -11.56
CA ALA A 1096 24.07 -41.56 -10.90
C ALA A 1096 25.32 -42.19 -11.54
N THR A 1097 25.24 -43.19 -12.42
CA THR A 1097 26.46 -43.91 -12.87
C THR A 1097 26.91 -43.64 -14.31
N ASN A 1098 26.04 -43.16 -15.21
CA ASN A 1098 26.43 -42.84 -16.60
C ASN A 1098 25.88 -41.47 -17.07
N LEU A 1099 26.70 -40.43 -16.90
CA LEU A 1099 26.36 -39.05 -17.31
C LEU A 1099 26.26 -38.88 -18.83
N GLU A 1100 26.92 -39.72 -19.63
CA GLU A 1100 26.84 -39.63 -21.08
C GLU A 1100 25.48 -40.07 -21.61
N ALA A 1101 24.95 -41.17 -21.08
CA ALA A 1101 23.62 -41.65 -21.44
C ALA A 1101 22.54 -40.65 -21.03
N LEU A 1102 22.72 -40.01 -19.86
CA LEU A 1102 21.83 -38.94 -19.39
C LEU A 1102 21.89 -37.71 -20.29
N TYR A 1103 23.09 -37.28 -20.68
CA TYR A 1103 23.27 -36.18 -21.65
C TYR A 1103 22.53 -36.48 -22.95
N ASN A 1104 22.72 -37.66 -23.55
CA ASN A 1104 22.07 -38.01 -24.83
C ASN A 1104 20.54 -37.95 -24.73
N SER A 1105 19.97 -38.39 -23.61
CA SER A 1105 18.53 -38.38 -23.37
C SER A 1105 17.99 -36.94 -23.23
N LEU A 1106 18.66 -36.11 -22.43
CA LEU A 1106 18.29 -34.71 -22.26
C LEU A 1106 18.55 -33.86 -23.50
N GLN A 1107 19.60 -34.17 -24.26
CA GLN A 1107 19.90 -33.51 -25.53
C GLN A 1107 18.74 -33.74 -26.51
N LEU A 1108 18.19 -34.95 -26.59
CA LEU A 1108 17.07 -35.25 -27.48
C LEU A 1108 15.76 -34.59 -27.02
N ALA A 1109 15.48 -34.63 -25.71
CA ALA A 1109 14.18 -34.21 -25.16
C ALA A 1109 14.09 -32.70 -24.87
N LEU A 1110 15.19 -32.12 -24.36
CA LEU A 1110 15.20 -30.77 -23.79
C LEU A 1110 15.82 -29.74 -24.73
N ARG A 1111 16.86 -30.10 -25.49
CA ARG A 1111 17.55 -29.15 -26.38
C ARG A 1111 16.64 -28.49 -27.42
N PRO A 1112 15.72 -29.21 -28.11
CA PRO A 1112 14.80 -28.57 -29.06
C PRO A 1112 13.89 -27.53 -28.41
N LEU A 1113 13.41 -27.80 -27.19
CA LEU A 1113 12.54 -26.90 -26.42
C LEU A 1113 13.27 -25.63 -26.01
N VAL A 1114 14.52 -25.79 -25.54
CA VAL A 1114 15.40 -24.66 -25.17
C VAL A 1114 15.69 -23.79 -26.38
N MET A 1115 16.09 -24.39 -27.51
CA MET A 1115 16.37 -23.66 -28.75
C MET A 1115 15.13 -22.95 -29.28
N ALA A 1116 13.97 -23.61 -29.32
CA ALA A 1116 12.71 -22.97 -29.73
C ALA A 1116 12.39 -21.73 -28.88
N THR A 1117 12.64 -21.80 -27.58
CA THR A 1117 12.42 -20.68 -26.65
C THR A 1117 13.42 -19.54 -26.90
N MET A 1118 14.71 -19.87 -27.07
CA MET A 1118 15.76 -18.89 -27.36
C MET A 1118 15.57 -18.23 -28.73
N ARG A 1119 15.08 -18.93 -29.76
CA ARG A 1119 14.77 -18.33 -31.08
C ARG A 1119 13.74 -17.21 -30.98
N ARG A 1120 12.73 -17.40 -30.12
CA ARG A 1120 11.67 -16.39 -29.87
C ARG A 1120 12.19 -15.20 -29.06
N GLN A 1121 13.09 -15.45 -28.11
CA GLN A 1121 13.61 -14.46 -27.16
C GLN A 1121 15.11 -14.68 -26.91
N PRO A 1122 15.98 -14.32 -27.88
CA PRO A 1122 17.42 -14.55 -27.73
C PRO A 1122 18.02 -13.60 -26.69
N VAL A 1123 19.02 -14.08 -25.95
CA VAL A 1123 19.77 -13.28 -24.97
C VAL A 1123 21.25 -13.26 -25.35
N PRO A 1124 21.81 -12.09 -25.74
CA PRO A 1124 21.15 -10.78 -25.82
C PRO A 1124 20.22 -10.62 -27.04
N ALA A 1125 19.19 -9.80 -26.90
CA ALA A 1125 18.24 -9.51 -27.99
C ALA A 1125 18.82 -8.56 -29.06
N VAL A 1126 19.85 -7.78 -28.68
CA VAL A 1126 20.56 -6.83 -29.52
C VAL A 1126 22.06 -6.89 -29.28
N LEU A 1127 22.85 -6.59 -30.32
CA LEU A 1127 24.29 -6.34 -30.24
C LEU A 1127 24.60 -4.93 -30.78
N TRP A 1128 25.85 -4.48 -30.71
CA TRP A 1128 26.25 -3.24 -31.38
C TRP A 1128 27.66 -3.26 -31.98
N ARG A 1129 27.90 -2.35 -32.92
CA ARG A 1129 29.20 -2.11 -33.59
C ARG A 1129 29.46 -0.61 -33.72
N CYS A 1130 30.73 -0.24 -33.95
CA CYS A 1130 31.10 1.10 -34.39
C CYS A 1130 31.19 1.11 -35.93
N PRO A 1131 30.74 2.17 -36.61
CA PRO A 1131 30.99 2.31 -38.03
C PRO A 1131 32.47 2.63 -38.27
N VAL A 1132 32.99 2.15 -39.40
CA VAL A 1132 34.35 2.41 -39.87
C VAL A 1132 34.28 3.44 -40.99
N ASP A 1133 34.95 4.59 -40.80
CA ASP A 1133 35.16 5.57 -41.86
C ASP A 1133 36.50 5.27 -42.56
N PRO A 1134 36.53 5.05 -43.88
CA PRO A 1134 37.76 4.72 -44.61
C PRO A 1134 38.89 5.77 -44.51
N LYS A 1135 38.57 7.01 -44.11
CA LYS A 1135 39.50 8.13 -43.95
C LYS A 1135 39.77 8.48 -42.49
N ALA A 1136 38.79 8.32 -41.60
CA ALA A 1136 38.89 8.72 -40.20
C ALA A 1136 39.06 7.56 -39.20
N GLY A 1137 38.96 6.30 -39.65
CA GLY A 1137 39.03 5.11 -38.80
C GLY A 1137 37.71 4.83 -38.07
N VAL A 1138 37.79 4.12 -36.95
CA VAL A 1138 36.58 3.70 -36.19
C VAL A 1138 35.94 4.89 -35.47
N GLU A 1139 34.65 5.13 -35.71
CA GLU A 1139 33.91 6.18 -34.99
C GLU A 1139 33.31 5.66 -33.68
N HIS A 1140 33.79 6.16 -32.54
CA HIS A 1140 33.33 5.72 -31.20
C HIS A 1140 32.10 6.48 -30.66
N GLY A 1141 31.57 7.44 -31.42
CA GLY A 1141 30.47 8.31 -30.98
C GLY A 1141 29.19 7.55 -30.68
N ALA A 1142 28.56 7.82 -29.53
CA ALA A 1142 27.34 7.11 -29.12
C ALA A 1142 26.19 7.24 -30.13
N GLY A 1143 25.97 8.43 -30.71
CA GLY A 1143 24.97 8.66 -31.77
C GLY A 1143 25.32 8.09 -33.14
N ARG A 1144 26.49 7.47 -33.29
CA ARG A 1144 26.96 6.85 -34.53
C ARG A 1144 27.00 5.32 -34.45
N ARG A 1145 26.68 4.75 -33.28
CA ARG A 1145 26.64 3.29 -33.06
C ARG A 1145 25.68 2.60 -34.02
N VAL A 1146 26.02 1.39 -34.43
CA VAL A 1146 25.16 0.51 -35.21
C VAL A 1146 24.57 -0.52 -34.27
N VAL A 1147 23.26 -0.45 -34.04
CA VAL A 1147 22.51 -1.34 -33.13
C VAL A 1147 21.89 -2.47 -33.94
N VAL A 1148 22.30 -3.70 -33.63
CA VAL A 1148 22.00 -4.91 -34.41
C VAL A 1148 20.91 -5.72 -33.71
N GLY A 1149 19.71 -5.75 -34.29
CA GLY A 1149 18.54 -6.42 -33.73
C GLY A 1149 18.52 -7.93 -33.96
N ILE A 1150 19.19 -8.72 -33.12
CA ILE A 1150 19.21 -10.20 -33.21
C ILE A 1150 17.80 -10.78 -33.09
N ARG A 1151 17.01 -10.33 -32.10
CA ARG A 1151 15.60 -10.76 -31.96
C ARG A 1151 14.75 -10.35 -33.17
N SER A 1152 15.03 -9.18 -33.76
CA SER A 1152 14.33 -8.72 -34.97
C SER A 1152 14.62 -9.64 -36.16
N ALA A 1153 15.89 -9.99 -36.39
CA ALA A 1153 16.29 -10.92 -37.45
C ALA A 1153 15.71 -12.31 -37.23
N MET A 1154 15.72 -12.83 -35.99
CA MET A 1154 15.12 -14.13 -35.66
C MET A 1154 13.59 -14.13 -35.86
N ALA A 1155 12.92 -13.01 -35.58
CA ALA A 1155 11.49 -12.87 -35.88
C ALA A 1155 11.21 -12.90 -37.39
N GLU A 1156 12.08 -12.29 -38.21
CA GLU A 1156 12.00 -12.36 -39.68
C GLU A 1156 12.30 -13.79 -40.20
N VAL A 1157 13.27 -14.50 -39.61
CA VAL A 1157 13.53 -15.92 -39.92
C VAL A 1157 12.27 -16.74 -39.66
N ALA A 1158 11.65 -16.58 -38.49
CA ALA A 1158 10.42 -17.29 -38.14
C ALA A 1158 9.26 -16.96 -39.10
N GLN A 1159 9.18 -15.73 -39.60
CA GLN A 1159 8.17 -15.31 -40.57
C GLN A 1159 8.45 -15.84 -41.99
N THR A 1160 9.71 -15.95 -42.39
CA THR A 1160 10.12 -16.28 -43.77
C THR A 1160 10.29 -17.78 -43.98
N TYR A 1161 10.92 -18.47 -43.02
CA TYR A 1161 11.29 -19.89 -43.12
C TYR A 1161 10.48 -20.78 -42.16
N GLY A 1162 9.72 -20.18 -41.26
CA GLY A 1162 8.94 -20.88 -40.23
C GLY A 1162 9.64 -20.87 -38.85
N PRO A 1163 8.87 -21.03 -37.76
CA PRO A 1163 9.38 -20.91 -36.39
C PRO A 1163 10.35 -22.03 -35.98
N ASP A 1164 10.36 -23.13 -36.75
CA ASP A 1164 11.18 -24.31 -36.49
C ASP A 1164 12.45 -24.40 -37.34
N GLU A 1165 12.78 -23.36 -38.11
CA GLU A 1165 14.04 -23.33 -38.88
C GLU A 1165 15.28 -23.32 -37.95
N HIS A 1166 16.13 -24.33 -38.09
CA HIS A 1166 17.30 -24.58 -37.22
C HIS A 1166 18.61 -24.09 -37.83
N ALA A 1167 18.65 -23.84 -39.15
CA ALA A 1167 19.86 -23.40 -39.83
C ALA A 1167 20.40 -22.06 -39.29
N PHE A 1168 19.56 -21.26 -38.63
CA PHE A 1168 19.88 -19.94 -38.08
C PHE A 1168 20.10 -19.93 -36.56
N ASP A 1169 20.14 -21.08 -35.87
CA ASP A 1169 20.27 -21.11 -34.40
C ASP A 1169 21.56 -20.40 -33.92
N GLU A 1170 22.67 -20.55 -34.64
CA GLU A 1170 23.96 -19.92 -34.30
C GLU A 1170 23.92 -18.37 -34.46
N LEU A 1171 22.92 -17.80 -35.16
CA LEU A 1171 22.75 -16.34 -35.26
C LEU A 1171 22.49 -15.69 -33.89
N MET A 1172 21.85 -16.41 -32.96
CA MET A 1172 21.62 -15.97 -31.58
C MET A 1172 22.94 -15.75 -30.81
N PHE A 1173 24.04 -16.30 -31.31
CA PHE A 1173 25.38 -16.25 -30.72
C PHE A 1173 26.36 -15.40 -31.55
N GLY A 1174 25.81 -14.50 -32.39
CA GLY A 1174 26.59 -13.60 -33.23
C GLY A 1174 27.04 -14.20 -34.56
N GLY A 1175 26.55 -15.38 -34.92
CA GLY A 1175 26.88 -16.10 -36.16
C GLY A 1175 27.54 -17.45 -35.92
N SER A 1176 28.05 -18.06 -37.00
CA SER A 1176 28.76 -19.34 -36.96
C SER A 1176 30.26 -19.15 -37.16
N ARG A 1177 31.07 -20.03 -36.54
CA ARG A 1177 32.50 -20.15 -36.87
C ARG A 1177 32.79 -21.19 -37.93
N LYS A 1178 31.80 -22.00 -38.30
CA LYS A 1178 31.91 -22.99 -39.37
C LYS A 1178 31.80 -22.26 -40.71
N ASP A 1179 32.41 -22.84 -41.74
CA ASP A 1179 32.26 -22.34 -43.10
C ASP A 1179 30.79 -22.46 -43.54
N GLY A 1180 30.24 -21.37 -44.08
CA GLY A 1180 28.83 -21.31 -44.48
C GLY A 1180 28.28 -19.87 -44.51
N ASP A 1181 26.97 -19.77 -44.74
CA ASP A 1181 26.26 -18.49 -44.93
C ASP A 1181 26.17 -17.63 -43.66
N LEU A 1182 26.40 -18.22 -42.48
CA LEU A 1182 26.43 -17.52 -41.19
C LEU A 1182 27.84 -17.30 -40.65
N LYS A 1183 28.89 -17.62 -41.43
CA LYS A 1183 30.28 -17.47 -40.99
C LYS A 1183 30.54 -16.03 -40.56
N ALA A 1184 30.89 -15.83 -39.29
CA ALA A 1184 31.15 -14.53 -38.70
C ALA A 1184 32.42 -14.59 -37.85
N GLU A 1185 33.30 -13.60 -38.04
CA GLU A 1185 34.62 -13.55 -37.42
C GLU A 1185 34.54 -13.41 -35.88
N HIS A 1186 33.50 -12.74 -35.39
CA HIS A 1186 33.25 -12.48 -33.97
C HIS A 1186 32.14 -13.37 -33.38
N ALA A 1187 31.79 -14.48 -34.04
CA ALA A 1187 30.87 -15.48 -33.49
C ALA A 1187 31.42 -16.08 -32.19
N CYS A 1188 30.52 -16.36 -31.24
CA CYS A 1188 30.90 -16.85 -29.91
C CYS A 1188 31.59 -18.24 -29.98
N PRO A 1189 32.85 -18.39 -29.52
CA PRO A 1189 33.51 -19.69 -29.43
C PRO A 1189 32.82 -20.66 -28.46
N GLY A 1190 32.13 -20.11 -27.46
CA GLY A 1190 31.56 -20.86 -26.34
C GLY A 1190 30.14 -21.36 -26.56
N TYR A 1191 29.65 -21.43 -27.82
CA TYR A 1191 28.29 -21.89 -28.13
C TYR A 1191 27.99 -23.26 -27.51
N GLY A 1192 28.80 -24.28 -27.81
CA GLY A 1192 28.62 -25.63 -27.26
C GLY A 1192 28.71 -25.65 -25.73
N MET A 1193 29.74 -25.00 -25.18
CA MET A 1193 29.95 -24.85 -23.74
C MET A 1193 28.72 -24.27 -23.02
N GLY A 1194 28.16 -23.18 -23.54
CA GLY A 1194 26.99 -22.53 -22.96
C GLY A 1194 25.73 -23.39 -23.00
N VAL A 1195 25.47 -24.04 -24.14
CA VAL A 1195 24.30 -24.93 -24.31
C VAL A 1195 24.38 -26.15 -23.40
N GLY A 1196 25.55 -26.77 -23.26
CA GLY A 1196 25.76 -27.92 -22.37
C GLY A 1196 25.45 -27.59 -20.90
N VAL A 1197 25.90 -26.42 -20.43
CA VAL A 1197 25.59 -25.95 -19.07
C VAL A 1197 24.11 -25.62 -18.89
N LEU A 1198 23.47 -25.01 -19.90
CA LEU A 1198 22.01 -24.76 -19.88
C LEU A 1198 21.21 -26.06 -19.75
N LEU A 1199 21.59 -27.10 -20.51
CA LEU A 1199 20.96 -28.42 -20.43
C LEU A 1199 21.16 -29.06 -19.06
N ALA A 1200 22.34 -28.92 -18.44
CA ALA A 1200 22.59 -29.44 -17.09
C ALA A 1200 21.77 -28.70 -16.02
N LEU A 1201 21.68 -27.37 -16.11
CA LEU A 1201 20.88 -26.56 -15.19
C LEU A 1201 19.38 -26.90 -15.28
N LEU A 1202 18.83 -26.89 -16.49
CA LEU A 1202 17.41 -27.15 -16.73
C LEU A 1202 17.08 -28.62 -16.46
N GLY A 1203 17.85 -29.57 -17.00
CA GLY A 1203 17.64 -31.00 -16.79
C GLY A 1203 17.81 -31.40 -15.32
N GLY A 1204 18.82 -30.87 -14.63
CA GLY A 1204 19.04 -31.12 -13.21
C GLY A 1204 17.91 -30.58 -12.34
N LEU A 1205 17.32 -29.44 -12.70
CA LEU A 1205 16.15 -28.88 -12.03
C LEU A 1205 14.88 -29.69 -12.30
N LEU A 1206 14.60 -30.03 -13.56
CA LEU A 1206 13.41 -30.78 -13.98
C LEU A 1206 13.40 -32.21 -13.42
N LEU A 1207 14.56 -32.85 -13.32
CA LEU A 1207 14.71 -34.21 -12.77
C LEU A 1207 14.85 -34.25 -11.23
N ALA A 1208 14.84 -33.10 -10.54
CA ALA A 1208 15.03 -33.06 -9.09
C ALA A 1208 13.80 -33.53 -8.29
N GLY A 1209 12.63 -33.60 -8.92
CA GLY A 1209 11.34 -33.90 -8.32
C GLY A 1209 10.22 -33.01 -8.86
N ASP A 1210 9.05 -33.02 -8.20
CA ASP A 1210 7.88 -32.29 -8.66
C ASP A 1210 8.05 -30.78 -8.45
N LEU A 1211 8.02 -30.02 -9.55
CA LEU A 1211 8.11 -28.57 -9.52
C LEU A 1211 6.73 -27.93 -9.50
N ARG A 1212 6.56 -26.90 -8.67
CA ARG A 1212 5.36 -26.06 -8.65
C ARG A 1212 5.73 -24.58 -8.72
N SER A 1213 5.06 -23.84 -9.60
CA SER A 1213 5.15 -22.38 -9.63
C SER A 1213 4.64 -21.79 -8.32
N THR A 1214 5.37 -20.80 -7.80
CA THR A 1214 4.91 -20.01 -6.64
C THR A 1214 4.14 -18.76 -7.05
N GLY A 1215 4.02 -18.50 -8.36
CA GLY A 1215 3.56 -17.25 -8.94
C GLY A 1215 4.62 -16.15 -9.01
N SER A 1216 5.80 -16.37 -8.43
CA SER A 1216 7.01 -15.59 -8.75
C SER A 1216 7.72 -16.19 -9.97
N PRO A 1217 8.21 -15.37 -10.92
CA PRO A 1217 8.91 -15.85 -12.12
C PRO A 1217 10.29 -16.46 -11.81
N VAL A 1218 10.81 -16.27 -10.59
CA VAL A 1218 12.16 -16.71 -10.19
C VAL A 1218 12.15 -17.69 -9.01
N LEU A 1219 10.98 -18.14 -8.54
CA LEU A 1219 10.86 -19.03 -7.39
C LEU A 1219 9.94 -20.22 -7.69
N LEU A 1220 10.48 -21.43 -7.56
CA LEU A 1220 9.76 -22.70 -7.68
C LEU A 1220 9.74 -23.44 -6.35
N MET A 1221 8.67 -24.17 -6.06
CA MET A 1221 8.66 -25.16 -4.98
C MET A 1221 9.00 -26.53 -5.55
N LEU A 1222 10.11 -27.09 -5.11
CA LEU A 1222 10.52 -28.45 -5.43
C LEU A 1222 10.06 -29.41 -4.33
N THR A 1223 9.34 -30.46 -4.70
CA THR A 1223 9.07 -31.61 -3.83
C THR A 1223 9.95 -32.76 -4.31
N PRO A 1224 10.99 -33.16 -3.55
CA PRO A 1224 11.83 -34.29 -3.93
C PRO A 1224 11.01 -35.58 -4.06
N PRO A 1225 11.41 -36.53 -4.91
CA PRO A 1225 10.76 -37.83 -5.00
C PRO A 1225 10.79 -38.56 -3.64
N SER A 1226 9.69 -39.22 -3.29
CA SER A 1226 9.63 -40.07 -2.08
C SER A 1226 10.69 -41.18 -2.18
N PRO A 1227 11.36 -41.54 -1.06
CA PRO A 1227 12.24 -42.70 -1.07
C PRO A 1227 11.43 -43.94 -1.48
N PRO A 1228 12.01 -44.87 -2.25
CA PRO A 1228 11.31 -46.11 -2.59
C PRO A 1228 10.89 -46.82 -1.29
N PRO A 1229 9.71 -47.47 -1.26
CA PRO A 1229 9.32 -48.24 -0.10
C PRO A 1229 10.41 -49.28 0.20
N PRO A 1230 10.70 -49.58 1.48
CA PRO A 1230 11.65 -50.61 1.82
C PRO A 1230 11.24 -51.90 1.09
N SER A 1231 12.19 -52.50 0.37
CA SER A 1231 11.95 -53.78 -0.30
C SER A 1231 11.36 -54.76 0.73
N PRO A 1232 10.25 -55.45 0.42
CA PRO A 1232 9.73 -56.44 1.34
C PRO A 1232 10.81 -57.49 1.63
N PRO A 1233 10.91 -57.96 2.88
CA PRO A 1233 12.00 -58.82 3.35
C PRO A 1233 12.11 -60.14 2.60
#